data_AF-A0AAD8FWQ0-F1
#
_entry.id   AF-A0AAD8FWQ0-F1
#
_cell.length_a   1.000
_cell.length_b   1.000
_cell.length_c   1.000
_cell.angle_alpha   90.00
_cell.angle_beta   90.00
_cell.angle_gamma   90.00
#
_symmetry.space_group_name_H-M   'P 1'
#
loop_
_entity.id
_entity.type
_entity.pdbx_description
1 polymer ?
#
loop_
_entity_poly.entity_id
_entity_poly.type
_entity_poly.pdbx_seq_one_letter_code
_entity_poly.pdbx_strand_id
1 'polypeptide(L)'
;MADFHRSGIQTDSRKPRNISSRMQDFLDDAPMPYITPATPASSSLTYSELEEHMKMRVEKREDLAVLETRNVTAQDFLRNLDARRVSFDPLVDVPDSRPQLSHYKLIADTTHSEYAALLVKFDSQQSEVRDLQNRLALKEASMEQMKAELENYKENSARQASLIMSLRDHVKGTETLSATKSQADTSLRALQRENWELKESVTELKDRLRLQLSEREDAEHKATHMERRLTDITAKLASCLKINTKGPDNPLDAVILKVSELCEEHFRQQVKIASLMDALASQDQEFKASRETIMKLVSEVSRQKRAAATCTDEMKVLKKERDEALLAKATSNREGKLLWERLEESQKAWDASRQEQLHTEHEKKQMGDLLHSKLQEAKAAHHLYKTFLSQLANLLSNGLITVPESEEAVTERIQELCSQVKDRKDKEEECEKRIGKLSRQLEQQCELQHETMGRAQKAEQQLQEQQQSLRHLQGNAASKDLLKDSFFLEKQKHLKFVNELRKKLKVEEDISEDPLHSQYDVLLTRAEELGSLDGESYSDCKNLIHILQKKVTSQKEKLESKKTELEGLYKKIKTLEGAKETQFLLMMEKKQKSETVQKLEKKVEKLQDQLSEAKCSNQTLKNKLAETKNLQVKTAEQSKTIEVLNKSLEAAEKIKDKAAQKVVSLKTELDHTESEVREEKERAQYMLEAISNELRTVKRALEQVATREKRLIDFRESVTRLLGFNTNTMSIPDHEILSQLKSSVQPYGNQGDPAHNPDNSPAGLHYGFRDGYNKPQHFGATAAPPSQAKVQYVSSEKKPGKAAKSAKW
;
A
#
# COMPACT_ATOMS: atom_id res chain seq x y z
N MET A 1 -37.32 46.44 1.35
CA MET A 1 -36.65 47.61 1.95
C MET A 1 -35.28 47.14 2.40
N ALA A 2 -34.19 47.75 1.91
CA ALA A 2 -32.78 47.46 2.22
C ALA A 2 -32.32 46.05 1.76
N ASP A 3 -31.30 45.82 0.91
CA ASP A 3 -30.13 46.62 0.42
C ASP A 3 -29.04 46.84 1.49
N PHE A 4 -27.73 46.66 1.27
CA PHE A 4 -26.87 46.08 0.18
C PHE A 4 -25.91 45.00 0.79
N HIS A 5 -24.84 44.40 0.24
CA HIS A 5 -23.86 44.55 -0.88
C HIS A 5 -23.43 43.10 -1.33
N ARG A 6 -22.74 42.74 -2.44
CA ARG A 6 -21.93 43.39 -3.53
C ARG A 6 -20.54 43.87 -3.11
N SER A 7 -19.48 43.05 -3.14
CA SER A 7 -18.75 42.56 -4.34
C SER A 7 -18.02 41.21 -4.11
N GLY A 8 -17.39 40.52 -5.08
CA GLY A 8 -17.46 40.60 -6.54
C GLY A 8 -16.14 40.31 -7.29
N ILE A 9 -16.08 39.22 -8.08
CA ILE A 9 -15.39 39.03 -9.39
C ILE A 9 -13.82 39.18 -9.38
N GLN A 10 -12.96 38.29 -9.92
CA GLN A 10 -12.97 37.64 -11.24
C GLN A 10 -12.12 36.33 -11.34
N THR A 11 -12.10 35.74 -12.54
CA THR A 11 -11.16 34.72 -13.11
C THR A 11 -9.71 35.27 -13.23
N ASP A 12 -8.65 34.55 -13.63
CA ASP A 12 -8.52 33.48 -14.64
C ASP A 12 -7.22 32.64 -14.47
N SER A 13 -7.07 31.65 -15.34
CA SER A 13 -6.02 30.64 -15.53
C SER A 13 -4.63 31.15 -15.95
N ARG A 14 -3.58 30.38 -15.60
CA ARG A 14 -2.75 29.60 -16.57
C ARG A 14 -1.65 28.75 -15.89
N LYS A 15 -1.08 27.82 -16.67
CA LYS A 15 -0.01 26.86 -16.29
C LYS A 15 1.38 27.30 -16.87
N PRO A 16 2.51 26.61 -16.55
CA PRO A 16 3.79 27.29 -16.26
C PRO A 16 4.77 27.35 -17.44
N ARG A 17 5.94 27.98 -17.19
CA ARG A 17 7.18 27.77 -17.96
C ARG A 17 8.40 27.63 -17.05
N ASN A 18 9.39 26.92 -17.57
CA ASN A 18 10.71 26.69 -16.97
C ASN A 18 11.51 28.00 -16.87
N ILE A 19 12.38 28.09 -15.86
CA ILE A 19 13.74 28.61 -16.00
C ILE A 19 14.69 27.55 -15.42
N SER A 20 15.88 27.42 -15.99
CA SER A 20 16.91 26.43 -15.64
C SER A 20 18.21 27.15 -15.27
N SER A 21 19.09 26.43 -14.56
CA SER A 21 20.52 26.74 -14.38
C SER A 21 20.80 27.87 -13.35
N ARG A 22 21.98 27.94 -12.71
CA ARG A 22 23.23 27.15 -12.84
C ARG A 22 24.09 27.21 -11.57
N MET A 23 25.12 26.34 -11.51
CA MET A 23 26.32 26.36 -10.63
C MET A 23 26.10 25.78 -9.22
N GLN A 24 27.09 25.15 -8.56
CA GLN A 24 28.53 25.11 -8.83
C GLN A 24 29.11 23.68 -9.04
N ASP A 25 30.33 23.62 -9.58
CA ASP A 25 31.11 22.41 -9.94
C ASP A 25 32.30 22.16 -8.96
N PHE A 26 33.22 21.25 -9.34
CA PHE A 26 34.55 20.87 -8.75
C PHE A 26 34.58 19.71 -7.73
N LEU A 27 35.53 18.75 -7.78
CA LEU A 27 36.54 18.33 -8.79
C LEU A 27 37.07 16.91 -8.42
N ASP A 28 37.57 16.11 -9.38
CA ASP A 28 38.91 15.44 -9.36
C ASP A 28 39.05 14.25 -10.35
N ASP A 29 39.80 14.53 -11.43
CA ASP A 29 40.77 13.74 -12.24
C ASP A 29 40.65 12.23 -12.59
N ALA A 30 41.41 11.88 -13.64
CA ALA A 30 41.55 10.57 -14.31
C ALA A 30 43.03 10.06 -14.23
N PRO A 31 43.58 9.05 -14.98
CA PRO A 31 43.33 8.69 -16.40
C PRO A 31 43.30 7.18 -16.77
N MET A 32 43.13 6.93 -18.08
CA MET A 32 43.22 5.69 -18.89
C MET A 32 44.66 5.07 -18.90
N PRO A 33 44.98 3.84 -19.45
CA PRO A 33 44.37 3.19 -20.63
C PRO A 33 44.40 1.63 -20.85
N TYR A 34 43.72 1.20 -21.94
CA TYR A 34 43.98 0.10 -22.93
C TYR A 34 44.41 -1.38 -22.58
N ILE A 35 43.64 -2.33 -23.16
CA ILE A 35 44.06 -3.53 -23.98
C ILE A 35 44.47 -4.91 -23.33
N THR A 36 43.53 -5.89 -23.42
CA THR A 36 43.73 -7.38 -23.58
C THR A 36 44.48 -8.19 -22.50
N PRO A 37 44.67 -9.54 -22.58
CA PRO A 37 44.05 -10.60 -23.42
C PRO A 37 43.36 -11.70 -22.56
N ALA A 38 43.12 -12.90 -23.11
CA ALA A 38 42.39 -14.01 -22.46
C ALA A 38 43.19 -15.32 -22.37
N THR A 39 42.97 -16.11 -21.30
CA THR A 39 43.16 -17.57 -21.28
C THR A 39 42.39 -18.25 -20.14
N PRO A 40 41.82 -19.44 -20.36
CA PRO A 40 41.69 -20.49 -19.35
C PRO A 40 42.66 -21.66 -19.66
N ALA A 41 43.18 -22.34 -18.64
CA ALA A 41 44.08 -23.49 -18.83
C ALA A 41 43.88 -24.57 -17.77
N SER A 42 43.78 -25.83 -18.22
CA SER A 42 44.16 -27.04 -17.47
C SER A 42 44.01 -28.28 -18.34
N SER A 43 44.79 -29.32 -18.03
CA SER A 43 44.89 -30.63 -18.68
C SER A 43 45.34 -30.65 -20.15
N SER A 44 46.16 -31.59 -20.62
CA SER A 44 47.39 -32.21 -20.07
C SER A 44 47.84 -33.29 -21.04
N LEU A 45 49.09 -33.23 -21.51
CA LEU A 45 50.04 -34.34 -21.67
C LEU A 45 51.28 -33.84 -22.44
N THR A 46 52.41 -34.50 -22.22
CA THR A 46 53.71 -34.15 -22.82
C THR A 46 54.48 -35.41 -23.18
N TYR A 47 55.52 -35.21 -23.98
CA TYR A 47 56.63 -36.12 -24.29
C TYR A 47 56.43 -37.27 -25.29
N SER A 48 57.14 -37.07 -26.41
CA SER A 48 58.15 -37.97 -27.00
C SER A 48 57.73 -39.12 -27.91
N GLU A 49 58.56 -39.28 -28.96
CA GLU A 49 58.65 -40.39 -29.90
C GLU A 49 57.37 -40.68 -30.74
N LEU A 50 57.45 -41.16 -32.00
CA LEU A 50 58.56 -41.65 -32.82
C LEU A 50 58.33 -41.26 -34.30
N GLU A 51 59.27 -41.60 -35.20
CA GLU A 51 59.16 -41.67 -36.67
C GLU A 51 58.76 -40.36 -37.43
N GLU A 52 59.68 -39.74 -38.16
CA GLU A 52 60.17 -40.13 -39.51
C GLU A 52 59.13 -39.99 -40.64
N HIS A 53 59.29 -38.95 -41.48
CA HIS A 53 59.72 -39.20 -42.86
C HIS A 53 60.34 -37.96 -43.56
N MET A 54 61.42 -38.19 -44.30
CA MET A 54 61.91 -37.39 -45.45
C MET A 54 62.18 -35.88 -45.27
N LYS A 55 63.20 -35.57 -44.46
CA LYS A 55 64.14 -34.47 -44.74
C LYS A 55 64.86 -34.73 -46.08
N MET A 56 64.97 -33.72 -46.98
CA MET A 56 66.15 -33.41 -47.85
C MET A 56 65.79 -32.64 -49.13
N ARG A 57 66.18 -31.36 -49.22
CA ARG A 57 67.38 -30.94 -49.98
C ARG A 57 67.81 -29.52 -49.60
N VAL A 58 69.10 -29.23 -49.77
CA VAL A 58 69.83 -28.13 -49.14
C VAL A 58 70.99 -27.70 -50.04
N GLU A 59 71.13 -26.38 -50.24
CA GLU A 59 72.34 -25.61 -50.62
C GLU A 59 73.15 -25.83 -51.93
N LYS A 60 73.74 -24.69 -52.38
CA LYS A 60 75.07 -24.47 -53.00
C LYS A 60 75.49 -25.23 -54.28
N ARG A 61 75.97 -24.48 -55.29
CA ARG A 61 77.40 -24.13 -55.53
C ARG A 61 77.48 -23.10 -56.69
N GLU A 62 78.35 -22.08 -56.68
CA GLU A 62 79.83 -22.04 -56.79
C GLU A 62 80.36 -22.43 -58.19
N ASP A 63 81.31 -21.64 -58.71
CA ASP A 63 81.84 -21.67 -60.08
C ASP A 63 82.83 -22.82 -60.35
N LEU A 64 83.12 -23.13 -61.64
CA LEU A 64 84.48 -23.16 -62.23
C LEU A 64 84.61 -23.82 -63.64
N ALA A 65 85.77 -23.55 -64.26
CA ALA A 65 86.57 -24.42 -65.14
C ALA A 65 86.26 -24.57 -66.66
N VAL A 66 87.08 -23.82 -67.40
CA VAL A 66 87.73 -24.13 -68.70
C VAL A 66 88.28 -25.56 -68.83
N LEU A 67 88.22 -26.15 -70.04
CA LEU A 67 89.16 -27.14 -70.61
C LEU A 67 89.32 -26.85 -72.14
N GLU A 68 90.49 -26.71 -72.77
CA GLU A 68 91.64 -27.64 -73.02
C GLU A 68 91.48 -28.49 -74.33
N THR A 69 92.51 -28.96 -75.09
CA THR A 69 93.99 -28.78 -75.07
C THR A 69 94.69 -29.17 -76.41
N ARG A 70 95.98 -28.75 -76.57
CA ARG A 70 97.16 -29.44 -77.20
C ARG A 70 97.11 -29.94 -78.67
N ASN A 71 98.16 -29.79 -79.48
CA ASN A 71 99.54 -30.33 -79.34
C ASN A 71 100.62 -29.37 -79.91
N VAL A 72 101.92 -29.32 -79.53
CA VAL A 72 102.95 -30.29 -79.02
C VAL A 72 103.66 -31.07 -80.15
N THR A 73 104.99 -31.15 -80.30
CA THR A 73 106.17 -30.30 -79.92
C THR A 73 107.38 -30.74 -80.80
N ALA A 74 108.45 -29.94 -80.84
CA ALA A 74 109.87 -30.35 -81.00
C ALA A 74 110.37 -30.89 -82.37
N GLN A 75 111.48 -30.29 -82.84
CA GLN A 75 112.79 -30.91 -82.59
C GLN A 75 113.90 -29.85 -82.49
N ASP A 76 114.85 -30.10 -81.58
CA ASP A 76 115.89 -29.16 -81.13
C ASP A 76 117.31 -29.59 -81.57
N PHE A 77 118.28 -28.77 -81.17
CA PHE A 77 119.72 -29.06 -81.04
C PHE A 77 120.64 -29.03 -82.28
N LEU A 78 121.31 -27.87 -82.36
CA LEU A 78 122.77 -27.70 -82.46
C LEU A 78 123.48 -27.65 -83.83
N ARG A 79 124.41 -26.68 -83.84
CA ARG A 79 125.71 -26.65 -84.54
C ARG A 79 125.70 -26.46 -86.07
N ASN A 80 126.62 -25.68 -86.64
CA ASN A 80 127.54 -24.65 -86.09
C ASN A 80 128.23 -23.92 -87.26
N LEU A 81 129.00 -22.86 -86.95
CA LEU A 81 130.20 -22.40 -87.72
C LEU A 81 129.92 -21.82 -89.14
N ASP A 82 130.64 -20.81 -89.65
CA ASP A 82 131.58 -19.84 -89.04
C ASP A 82 131.78 -18.62 -89.98
N ALA A 83 132.81 -17.80 -89.73
CA ALA A 83 133.54 -16.95 -90.70
C ALA A 83 132.71 -15.85 -91.42
N ARG A 84 132.68 -14.57 -91.02
CA ARG A 84 133.65 -13.66 -90.35
C ARG A 84 134.79 -13.12 -91.23
N ARG A 85 134.50 -11.97 -91.88
CA ARG A 85 135.34 -10.75 -92.08
C ARG A 85 136.83 -10.87 -92.48
N VAL A 86 137.19 -10.06 -93.49
CA VAL A 86 138.36 -9.14 -93.58
C VAL A 86 139.78 -9.75 -93.66
N SER A 87 140.62 -9.27 -94.61
CA SER A 87 141.91 -8.58 -94.33
C SER A 87 142.88 -8.44 -95.53
N PHE A 88 143.76 -7.41 -95.48
CA PHE A 88 145.14 -7.34 -96.05
C PHE A 88 145.33 -7.40 -97.60
N ASP A 89 146.38 -6.85 -98.24
CA ASP A 89 147.54 -5.95 -97.92
C ASP A 89 148.12 -5.40 -99.27
N PRO A 90 149.31 -4.74 -99.39
CA PRO A 90 150.15 -4.01 -98.42
C PRO A 90 150.66 -2.60 -98.84
N LEU A 91 150.95 -1.74 -97.84
CA LEU A 91 151.82 -0.53 -97.89
C LEU A 91 151.38 0.58 -98.90
N VAL A 92 151.96 1.81 -98.98
CA VAL A 92 152.98 2.60 -98.23
C VAL A 92 152.38 4.04 -98.03
N ASP A 93 153.00 5.14 -97.54
CA ASP A 93 154.39 5.54 -97.22
C ASP A 93 154.44 6.59 -96.05
N VAL A 94 155.44 7.50 -96.05
CA VAL A 94 155.83 8.50 -95.03
C VAL A 94 156.06 9.89 -95.71
N PRO A 95 156.08 11.09 -95.05
CA PRO A 95 155.90 11.50 -93.63
C PRO A 95 154.62 12.39 -93.43
N ASP A 96 154.39 13.28 -92.44
CA ASP A 96 155.12 13.77 -91.24
C ASP A 96 154.15 14.32 -90.14
N SER A 97 154.74 14.70 -89.00
CA SER A 97 154.50 15.90 -88.14
C SER A 97 153.40 16.92 -88.51
N ARG A 98 152.74 17.60 -87.55
CA ARG A 98 152.82 17.63 -86.06
C ARG A 98 151.51 18.21 -85.47
N PRO A 99 151.28 18.16 -84.14
CA PRO A 99 149.98 18.46 -83.55
C PRO A 99 149.71 19.97 -83.39
N GLN A 100 148.48 20.27 -82.90
CA GLN A 100 147.86 21.57 -82.61
C GLN A 100 147.20 22.21 -83.84
N LEU A 101 145.86 22.36 -83.88
CA LEU A 101 144.96 23.24 -83.12
C LEU A 101 144.72 24.57 -83.88
N SER A 102 143.45 24.95 -84.03
CA SER A 102 143.00 26.34 -84.28
C SER A 102 143.43 27.04 -85.58
N HIS A 103 142.88 26.63 -86.74
CA HIS A 103 142.06 27.61 -87.48
C HIS A 103 140.82 27.02 -88.18
N TYR A 104 139.73 27.01 -87.43
CA TYR A 104 138.33 26.75 -87.85
C TYR A 104 137.75 27.73 -88.90
N LYS A 105 138.60 28.60 -89.47
CA LYS A 105 138.21 30.00 -89.71
C LYS A 105 138.81 30.63 -90.98
N LEU A 106 139.10 29.81 -91.98
CA LEU A 106 139.24 30.31 -93.34
C LEU A 106 138.82 29.24 -94.35
N ILE A 107 137.71 29.49 -95.04
CA ILE A 107 137.64 29.26 -96.48
C ILE A 107 136.30 28.69 -96.97
N ALA A 108 135.22 28.85 -96.18
CA ALA A 108 133.85 28.54 -96.59
C ALA A 108 133.38 29.30 -97.87
N ASP A 109 134.15 30.30 -98.29
CA ASP A 109 133.79 31.22 -99.38
C ASP A 109 134.16 30.65 -100.77
N THR A 110 135.23 29.84 -100.91
CA THR A 110 135.58 29.21 -102.21
C THR A 110 134.84 27.90 -102.48
N THR A 111 134.20 27.29 -101.47
CA THR A 111 133.16 26.28 -101.71
C THR A 111 131.93 26.81 -102.46
N HIS A 112 131.82 28.13 -102.68
CA HIS A 112 130.66 28.76 -103.32
C HIS A 112 130.87 29.27 -104.76
N SER A 113 132.12 29.46 -105.22
CA SER A 113 132.40 30.16 -106.50
C SER A 113 132.54 29.21 -107.69
N GLU A 114 133.53 28.31 -107.67
CA GLU A 114 133.85 27.46 -108.83
C GLU A 114 132.82 26.34 -109.04
N TYR A 115 132.21 25.89 -107.93
CA TYR A 115 131.06 24.98 -107.92
C TYR A 115 129.84 25.53 -108.69
N ALA A 116 129.74 26.85 -108.89
CA ALA A 116 128.69 27.47 -109.71
C ALA A 116 129.03 27.57 -111.21
N ALA A 117 130.29 27.38 -111.61
CA ALA A 117 130.75 27.57 -112.98
C ALA A 117 130.85 26.26 -113.78
N LEU A 118 131.45 25.21 -113.20
CA LEU A 118 131.57 23.90 -113.89
C LEU A 118 130.23 23.17 -113.96
N LEU A 119 129.38 23.24 -112.93
CA LEU A 119 128.04 22.61 -112.91
C LEU A 119 127.10 23.13 -114.01
N VAL A 120 127.29 24.36 -114.49
CA VAL A 120 126.49 24.90 -115.61
C VAL A 120 127.09 24.50 -116.95
N LYS A 121 128.37 24.09 -116.98
CA LYS A 121 128.95 23.44 -118.14
C LYS A 121 128.93 21.91 -118.06
N PHE A 122 127.79 21.45 -118.56
CA PHE A 122 127.78 20.75 -119.86
C PHE A 122 128.25 19.28 -119.70
N ASP A 123 127.50 18.41 -119.01
CA ASP A 123 126.03 18.37 -118.84
C ASP A 123 125.26 18.72 -120.14
N SER A 124 125.94 18.50 -121.26
CA SER A 124 125.56 18.73 -122.65
C SER A 124 126.68 18.28 -123.62
N GLN A 125 127.91 18.03 -123.11
CA GLN A 125 128.80 16.97 -123.59
C GLN A 125 129.23 16.09 -122.40
N GLN A 126 128.28 15.55 -121.63
CA GLN A 126 127.29 14.57 -122.12
C GLN A 126 128.03 13.52 -122.97
N SER A 127 128.35 12.34 -122.45
CA SER A 127 127.40 11.27 -122.10
C SER A 127 126.38 10.88 -123.19
N GLU A 128 126.45 11.50 -124.38
CA GLU A 128 125.98 10.87 -125.62
C GLU A 128 127.15 10.11 -126.26
N VAL A 129 128.19 10.81 -126.73
CA VAL A 129 129.24 10.23 -127.58
C VAL A 129 129.93 9.02 -126.97
N ARG A 130 130.48 9.14 -125.76
CA ARG A 130 131.26 8.03 -125.15
C ARG A 130 130.42 7.05 -124.35
N ASP A 131 129.20 7.42 -123.96
CA ASP A 131 128.25 6.44 -123.44
C ASP A 131 127.84 5.46 -124.55
N LEU A 132 127.58 5.97 -125.76
CA LEU A 132 127.37 5.14 -126.95
C LEU A 132 128.60 4.26 -127.28
N GLN A 133 129.82 4.78 -127.18
CA GLN A 133 131.05 3.99 -127.42
C GLN A 133 131.28 2.90 -126.36
N ASN A 134 131.17 3.21 -125.07
CA ASN A 134 131.42 2.23 -124.01
C ASN A 134 130.24 1.26 -123.83
N ARG A 135 129.00 1.65 -124.15
CA ARG A 135 127.88 0.71 -124.28
C ARG A 135 128.02 -0.19 -125.49
N LEU A 136 128.67 0.25 -126.57
CA LEU A 136 129.06 -0.63 -127.68
C LEU A 136 130.11 -1.64 -127.19
N ALA A 137 131.23 -1.18 -126.63
CA ALA A 137 132.31 -2.05 -126.16
C ALA A 137 131.88 -3.02 -125.03
N LEU A 138 131.01 -2.60 -124.11
CA LEU A 138 130.42 -3.50 -123.11
C LEU A 138 129.30 -4.38 -123.67
N LYS A 139 128.67 -4.02 -124.80
CA LYS A 139 127.80 -4.94 -125.55
C LYS A 139 128.60 -5.95 -126.37
N GLU A 140 129.80 -5.60 -126.84
CA GLU A 140 130.77 -6.53 -127.43
C GLU A 140 131.36 -7.46 -126.35
N ALA A 141 131.75 -6.94 -125.19
CA ALA A 141 132.16 -7.78 -124.05
C ALA A 141 131.01 -8.68 -123.57
N SER A 142 129.76 -8.18 -123.54
CA SER A 142 128.57 -8.99 -123.32
C SER A 142 128.31 -10.00 -124.44
N MET A 143 128.76 -9.74 -125.67
CA MET A 143 128.66 -10.69 -126.79
C MET A 143 129.70 -11.81 -126.65
N GLU A 144 130.92 -11.48 -126.22
CA GLU A 144 131.98 -12.45 -125.96
C GLU A 144 131.72 -13.26 -124.69
N GLN A 145 131.15 -12.65 -123.65
CA GLN A 145 130.64 -13.38 -122.49
C GLN A 145 129.44 -14.26 -122.86
N MET A 146 128.50 -13.78 -123.69
CA MET A 146 127.41 -14.63 -124.21
C MET A 146 127.93 -15.77 -125.10
N LYS A 147 129.04 -15.60 -125.83
CA LYS A 147 129.72 -16.71 -126.52
C LYS A 147 130.36 -17.70 -125.54
N ALA A 148 131.03 -17.22 -124.49
CA ALA A 148 131.62 -18.07 -123.46
C ALA A 148 130.55 -18.84 -122.67
N GLU A 149 129.42 -18.22 -122.36
CA GLU A 149 128.26 -18.88 -121.75
C GLU A 149 127.58 -19.84 -122.74
N LEU A 150 127.49 -19.51 -124.03
CA LEU A 150 127.02 -20.42 -125.07
C LEU A 150 127.90 -21.67 -125.19
N GLU A 151 129.24 -21.53 -125.16
CA GLU A 151 130.14 -22.69 -125.15
C GLU A 151 130.08 -23.48 -123.84
N ASN A 152 129.96 -22.83 -122.68
CA ASN A 152 129.73 -23.54 -121.41
C ASN A 152 128.41 -24.32 -121.41
N TYR A 153 127.32 -23.77 -121.97
CA TYR A 153 126.06 -24.49 -122.13
C TYR A 153 126.15 -25.66 -123.13
N LYS A 154 126.88 -25.48 -124.24
CA LYS A 154 127.19 -26.58 -125.18
C LYS A 154 128.02 -27.68 -124.50
N GLU A 155 129.04 -27.32 -123.72
CA GLU A 155 129.90 -28.29 -123.04
C GLU A 155 129.16 -29.05 -121.94
N ASN A 156 128.31 -28.36 -121.16
CA ASN A 156 127.51 -29.01 -120.12
C ASN A 156 126.46 -29.97 -120.73
N SER A 157 125.87 -29.61 -121.87
CA SER A 157 125.02 -30.49 -122.69
C SER A 157 125.80 -31.72 -123.19
N ALA A 158 127.02 -31.52 -123.70
CA ALA A 158 127.89 -32.60 -124.17
C ALA A 158 128.32 -33.57 -123.03
N ARG A 159 128.59 -33.06 -121.83
CA ARG A 159 128.97 -33.89 -120.67
C ARG A 159 127.83 -34.79 -120.18
N GLN A 160 126.58 -34.32 -120.20
CA GLN A 160 125.42 -35.17 -119.89
C GLN A 160 125.15 -36.22 -120.98
N ALA A 161 125.39 -35.90 -122.26
CA ALA A 161 125.31 -36.89 -123.35
C ALA A 161 126.35 -38.03 -123.20
N SER A 162 127.58 -37.71 -122.78
CA SER A 162 128.64 -38.71 -122.56
C SER A 162 128.32 -39.75 -121.48
N LEU A 163 127.55 -39.38 -120.44
CA LEU A 163 127.13 -40.31 -119.38
C LEU A 163 126.17 -41.40 -119.91
N ILE A 164 125.37 -41.08 -120.93
CA ILE A 164 124.44 -42.03 -121.57
C ILE A 164 125.18 -42.96 -122.55
N MET A 165 126.20 -42.47 -123.25
CA MET A 165 126.90 -43.26 -124.29
C MET A 165 127.86 -44.32 -123.71
N SER A 166 128.37 -44.12 -122.48
CA SER A 166 129.19 -45.13 -121.79
C SER A 166 128.47 -46.49 -121.63
N LEU A 167 127.15 -46.46 -121.48
CA LEU A 167 126.29 -47.64 -121.28
C LEU A 167 125.70 -48.22 -122.59
N ARG A 168 126.28 -47.86 -123.76
CA ARG A 168 126.14 -48.65 -124.99
C ARG A 168 127.46 -49.09 -125.62
N ASP A 169 128.46 -49.21 -124.75
CA ASP A 169 129.40 -50.32 -124.71
C ASP A 169 130.44 -50.46 -125.84
N HIS A 170 131.59 -51.00 -125.40
CA HIS A 170 132.01 -52.35 -125.74
C HIS A 170 131.36 -53.07 -126.95
N VAL A 171 132.18 -53.84 -127.68
CA VAL A 171 131.75 -54.67 -128.84
C VAL A 171 131.40 -53.81 -130.07
N LYS A 172 132.34 -52.98 -130.54
CA LYS A 172 133.49 -53.32 -131.44
C LYS A 172 133.13 -53.41 -132.93
N GLY A 173 133.71 -52.51 -133.72
CA GLY A 173 134.19 -52.83 -135.07
C GLY A 173 133.55 -52.10 -136.26
N THR A 174 134.35 -51.97 -137.32
CA THR A 174 133.97 -51.76 -138.74
C THR A 174 133.13 -50.51 -139.11
N GLU A 175 133.85 -49.40 -139.28
CA GLU A 175 134.02 -48.71 -140.58
C GLU A 175 132.83 -47.99 -141.30
N THR A 176 132.96 -46.65 -141.34
CA THR A 176 132.74 -45.72 -142.48
C THR A 176 131.35 -45.47 -143.14
N LEU A 177 130.97 -44.17 -143.11
CA LEU A 177 130.23 -43.36 -144.12
C LEU A 177 128.67 -43.38 -144.27
N SER A 178 128.09 -42.18 -144.04
CA SER A 178 127.06 -41.46 -144.87
C SER A 178 125.56 -41.34 -144.44
N ALA A 179 124.99 -40.19 -144.85
CA ALA A 179 123.56 -39.83 -145.09
C ALA A 179 122.59 -39.49 -143.92
N THR A 180 121.54 -38.70 -144.23
CA THR A 180 120.57 -38.08 -143.30
C THR A 180 119.15 -37.96 -143.91
N LYS A 181 118.06 -38.09 -143.11
CA LYS A 181 116.73 -37.50 -143.43
C LYS A 181 115.64 -37.48 -142.33
N SER A 182 115.63 -38.40 -141.36
CA SER A 182 114.40 -38.84 -140.66
C SER A 182 113.90 -38.03 -139.44
N GLN A 183 114.49 -36.87 -139.12
CA GLN A 183 114.33 -36.26 -137.78
C GLN A 183 113.16 -35.26 -137.62
N ALA A 184 112.41 -34.93 -138.69
CA ALA A 184 111.38 -33.87 -138.65
C ALA A 184 110.01 -34.33 -138.09
N ASP A 185 109.55 -35.53 -138.46
CA ASP A 185 108.15 -35.96 -138.28
C ASP A 185 107.76 -36.36 -136.83
N THR A 186 108.69 -36.25 -135.88
CA THR A 186 108.46 -36.57 -134.46
C THR A 186 108.04 -35.34 -133.65
N SER A 187 108.59 -34.15 -133.95
CA SER A 187 108.34 -32.93 -133.17
C SER A 187 106.90 -32.42 -133.31
N LEU A 188 106.34 -32.41 -134.54
CA LEU A 188 104.99 -31.90 -134.83
C LEU A 188 103.89 -32.60 -133.99
N ARG A 189 104.08 -33.89 -133.68
CA ARG A 189 103.14 -34.72 -132.92
C ARG A 189 103.21 -34.54 -131.40
N ALA A 190 104.12 -33.70 -130.89
CA ALA A 190 104.17 -33.32 -129.47
C ALA A 190 103.21 -32.15 -129.18
N LEU A 191 103.42 -31.01 -129.87
CA LEU A 191 102.65 -29.76 -129.67
C LEU A 191 101.13 -29.91 -129.87
N GLN A 192 100.70 -30.90 -130.66
CA GLN A 192 99.27 -31.21 -130.84
C GLN A 192 98.58 -31.78 -129.59
N ARG A 193 99.31 -32.31 -128.60
CA ARG A 193 98.74 -32.85 -127.34
C ARG A 193 98.55 -31.79 -126.26
N GLU A 194 99.57 -30.96 -126.00
CA GLU A 194 99.47 -29.85 -125.03
C GLU A 194 98.33 -28.87 -125.42
N ASN A 195 98.11 -28.65 -126.71
CA ASN A 195 97.02 -27.81 -127.23
C ASN A 195 95.61 -28.43 -127.08
N TRP A 196 95.52 -29.70 -126.69
CA TRP A 196 94.28 -30.40 -126.34
C TRP A 196 94.06 -30.37 -124.82
N GLU A 197 95.09 -30.70 -124.03
CA GLU A 197 95.09 -30.66 -122.56
C GLU A 197 94.76 -29.26 -121.99
N LEU A 198 95.26 -28.20 -122.62
CA LEU A 198 94.89 -26.82 -122.27
C LEU A 198 93.41 -26.48 -122.57
N LYS A 199 92.79 -27.12 -123.57
CA LYS A 199 91.36 -26.90 -123.86
C LYS A 199 90.47 -27.62 -122.85
N GLU A 200 90.84 -28.84 -122.46
CA GLU A 200 90.16 -29.62 -121.43
C GLU A 200 90.17 -28.87 -120.07
N SER A 201 91.34 -28.33 -119.70
CA SER A 201 91.51 -27.49 -118.51
C SER A 201 90.61 -26.23 -118.51
N VAL A 202 90.45 -25.58 -119.68
CA VAL A 202 89.58 -24.41 -119.83
C VAL A 202 88.09 -24.80 -119.74
N THR A 203 87.69 -25.99 -120.20
CA THR A 203 86.32 -26.48 -120.00
C THR A 203 86.04 -26.83 -118.53
N GLU A 204 86.95 -27.49 -117.82
CA GLU A 204 86.77 -27.85 -116.40
C GLU A 204 86.55 -26.61 -115.53
N LEU A 205 87.40 -25.59 -115.67
CA LEU A 205 87.26 -24.32 -114.93
C LEU A 205 85.93 -23.61 -115.23
N LYS A 206 85.45 -23.69 -116.48
CA LYS A 206 84.18 -23.08 -116.91
C LYS A 206 82.96 -23.78 -116.33
N ASP A 207 83.01 -25.11 -116.18
CA ASP A 207 81.92 -25.89 -115.61
C ASP A 207 81.89 -25.80 -114.07
N ARG A 208 83.06 -25.76 -113.42
CA ARG A 208 83.18 -25.48 -111.98
C ARG A 208 82.65 -24.09 -111.60
N LEU A 209 82.89 -23.08 -112.43
CA LEU A 209 82.30 -21.74 -112.24
C LEU A 209 80.76 -21.77 -112.38
N ARG A 210 80.22 -22.55 -113.32
CA ARG A 210 78.76 -22.70 -113.51
C ARG A 210 78.10 -23.36 -112.29
N LEU A 211 78.75 -24.36 -111.68
CA LEU A 211 78.26 -24.99 -110.46
C LEU A 211 78.12 -23.98 -109.31
N GLN A 212 79.17 -23.21 -109.02
CA GLN A 212 79.15 -22.22 -107.93
C GLN A 212 78.11 -21.11 -108.12
N LEU A 213 77.80 -20.75 -109.38
CA LEU A 213 76.70 -19.83 -109.68
C LEU A 213 75.34 -20.47 -109.34
N SER A 214 75.10 -21.72 -109.75
CA SER A 214 73.85 -22.42 -109.41
C SER A 214 73.67 -22.63 -107.89
N GLU A 215 74.73 -22.97 -107.15
CA GLU A 215 74.67 -23.11 -105.69
C GLU A 215 74.30 -21.79 -104.99
N ARG A 216 74.80 -20.65 -105.52
CA ARG A 216 74.41 -19.32 -105.04
C ARG A 216 72.95 -19.02 -105.37
N GLU A 217 72.51 -19.22 -106.60
CA GLU A 217 71.12 -18.97 -107.04
C GLU A 217 70.13 -19.77 -106.19
N ASP A 218 70.46 -21.03 -105.89
CA ASP A 218 69.68 -21.92 -105.03
C ASP A 218 69.59 -21.41 -103.58
N ALA A 219 70.66 -20.78 -103.06
CA ALA A 219 70.67 -20.14 -101.74
C ALA A 219 69.85 -18.83 -101.72
N GLU A 220 69.94 -18.01 -102.78
CA GLU A 220 69.20 -16.76 -102.96
C GLU A 220 67.69 -17.03 -103.10
N HIS A 221 67.31 -18.10 -103.80
CA HIS A 221 65.93 -18.60 -103.84
C HIS A 221 65.40 -19.10 -102.48
N LYS A 222 66.23 -19.76 -101.67
CA LYS A 222 65.86 -20.20 -100.30
C LYS A 222 65.68 -19.03 -99.35
N ALA A 223 66.57 -18.03 -99.39
CA ALA A 223 66.46 -16.80 -98.59
C ALA A 223 65.17 -16.04 -98.90
N THR A 224 64.96 -15.68 -100.17
CA THR A 224 63.76 -14.95 -100.62
C THR A 224 62.46 -15.72 -100.38
N HIS A 225 62.49 -17.06 -100.31
CA HIS A 225 61.32 -17.86 -99.90
C HIS A 225 60.99 -17.69 -98.41
N MET A 226 62.00 -17.69 -97.53
CA MET A 226 61.79 -17.48 -96.09
C MET A 226 61.29 -16.06 -95.80
N GLU A 227 61.82 -15.04 -96.48
CA GLU A 227 61.36 -13.64 -96.37
C GLU A 227 59.89 -13.49 -96.79
N ARG A 228 59.49 -14.10 -97.92
CA ARG A 228 58.09 -14.16 -98.37
C ARG A 228 57.18 -14.86 -97.35
N ARG A 229 57.68 -15.88 -96.65
CA ARG A 229 56.91 -16.60 -95.62
C ARG A 229 56.79 -15.82 -94.31
N LEU A 230 57.84 -15.11 -93.89
CA LEU A 230 57.81 -14.22 -92.72
C LEU A 230 56.89 -13.02 -92.95
N THR A 231 56.93 -12.40 -94.13
CA THR A 231 56.03 -11.29 -94.49
C THR A 231 54.57 -11.72 -94.59
N ASP A 232 54.28 -12.90 -95.17
CA ASP A 232 52.93 -13.49 -95.18
C ASP A 232 52.38 -13.77 -93.77
N ILE A 233 53.18 -14.37 -92.88
CA ILE A 233 52.80 -14.60 -91.47
C ILE A 233 52.54 -13.26 -90.76
N THR A 234 53.41 -12.27 -90.97
CA THR A 234 53.28 -10.94 -90.35
C THR A 234 52.03 -10.21 -90.86
N ALA A 235 51.72 -10.28 -92.16
CA ALA A 235 50.51 -9.71 -92.75
C ALA A 235 49.24 -10.40 -92.24
N LYS A 236 49.24 -11.72 -92.09
CA LYS A 236 48.13 -12.48 -91.49
C LYS A 236 47.92 -12.10 -90.02
N LEU A 237 48.98 -12.03 -89.22
CA LEU A 237 48.89 -11.69 -87.81
C LEU A 237 48.44 -10.23 -87.60
N ALA A 238 48.96 -9.29 -88.40
CA ALA A 238 48.49 -7.91 -88.44
C ALA A 238 47.02 -7.80 -88.88
N SER A 239 46.56 -8.62 -89.84
CA SER A 239 45.16 -8.65 -90.29
C SER A 239 44.23 -9.14 -89.17
N CYS A 240 44.59 -10.23 -88.48
CA CYS A 240 43.85 -10.74 -87.32
C CYS A 240 43.75 -9.71 -86.18
N LEU A 241 44.83 -8.96 -85.94
CA LEU A 241 44.89 -7.90 -84.92
C LEU A 241 44.37 -6.53 -85.42
N LYS A 242 43.96 -6.43 -86.70
CA LYS A 242 43.47 -5.22 -87.39
C LYS A 242 44.47 -4.04 -87.37
N ILE A 243 45.76 -4.33 -87.44
CA ILE A 243 46.85 -3.35 -87.44
C ILE A 243 47.16 -2.91 -88.87
N ASN A 244 47.22 -1.59 -89.11
CA ASN A 244 47.61 -1.04 -90.40
C ASN A 244 49.14 -1.03 -90.53
N THR A 245 49.69 -1.95 -91.33
CA THR A 245 51.15 -2.12 -91.54
C THR A 245 51.77 -1.09 -92.48
N LYS A 246 51.01 -0.12 -93.00
CA LYS A 246 51.53 0.96 -93.85
C LYS A 246 52.08 2.11 -92.98
N GLY A 247 53.34 2.00 -92.56
CA GLY A 247 53.99 3.07 -91.78
C GLY A 247 55.32 2.68 -91.11
N PRO A 248 55.40 1.62 -90.28
CA PRO A 248 56.60 1.30 -89.52
C PRO A 248 57.65 0.58 -90.39
N ASP A 249 58.93 0.87 -90.14
CA ASP A 249 60.07 0.25 -90.84
C ASP A 249 60.15 -1.28 -90.62
N ASN A 250 59.54 -1.78 -89.54
CA ASN A 250 59.29 -3.21 -89.34
C ASN A 250 57.82 -3.45 -88.91
N PRO A 251 56.99 -4.14 -89.73
CA PRO A 251 55.60 -4.44 -89.38
C PRO A 251 55.45 -5.52 -88.30
N LEU A 252 56.50 -6.30 -88.01
CA LEU A 252 56.46 -7.33 -86.95
C LEU A 252 56.48 -6.72 -85.54
N ASP A 253 57.23 -5.63 -85.33
CA ASP A 253 57.34 -5.00 -84.02
C ASP A 253 56.03 -4.30 -83.60
N ALA A 254 55.33 -3.67 -84.57
CA ALA A 254 54.00 -3.12 -84.36
C ALA A 254 52.97 -4.19 -83.97
N VAL A 255 53.10 -5.40 -84.50
CA VAL A 255 52.30 -6.58 -84.13
C VAL A 255 52.63 -7.04 -82.71
N ILE A 256 53.91 -7.15 -82.36
CA ILE A 256 54.36 -7.57 -81.03
C ILE A 256 53.89 -6.58 -79.96
N LEU A 257 54.08 -5.28 -80.15
CA LEU A 257 53.62 -4.23 -79.24
C LEU A 257 52.12 -4.34 -78.98
N LYS A 258 51.31 -4.56 -80.02
CA LYS A 258 49.85 -4.65 -79.84
C LYS A 258 49.40 -5.93 -79.14
N VAL A 259 50.12 -7.04 -79.30
CA VAL A 259 49.88 -8.25 -78.49
C VAL A 259 50.21 -7.99 -77.02
N SER A 260 51.33 -7.31 -76.71
CA SER A 260 51.69 -6.92 -75.35
C SER A 260 50.64 -6.01 -74.70
N GLU A 261 50.16 -4.97 -75.39
CA GLU A 261 49.06 -4.11 -74.92
C GLU A 261 47.79 -4.91 -74.58
N LEU A 262 47.44 -5.91 -75.40
CA LEU A 262 46.26 -6.76 -75.18
C LEU A 262 46.45 -7.74 -74.01
N CYS A 263 47.66 -8.25 -73.80
CA CYS A 263 48.01 -9.07 -72.63
C CYS A 263 47.97 -8.26 -71.34
N GLU A 264 48.49 -7.03 -71.34
CA GLU A 264 48.35 -6.10 -70.21
C GLU A 264 46.89 -5.76 -69.93
N GLU A 265 46.10 -5.47 -70.96
CA GLU A 265 44.68 -5.15 -70.80
C GLU A 265 43.88 -6.34 -70.28
N HIS A 266 44.15 -7.56 -70.77
CA HIS A 266 43.59 -8.78 -70.20
C HIS A 266 43.93 -8.92 -68.71
N PHE A 267 45.20 -8.67 -68.32
CA PHE A 267 45.60 -8.71 -66.92
C PHE A 267 44.92 -7.62 -66.07
N ARG A 268 44.82 -6.39 -66.57
CA ARG A 268 44.06 -5.30 -65.93
C ARG A 268 42.59 -5.68 -65.73
N GLN A 269 41.94 -6.28 -66.73
CA GLN A 269 40.56 -6.75 -66.64
C GLN A 269 40.41 -7.93 -65.69
N GLN A 270 41.34 -8.89 -65.67
CA GLN A 270 41.32 -10.03 -64.76
C GLN A 270 41.47 -9.58 -63.29
N VAL A 271 42.38 -8.65 -63.00
CA VAL A 271 42.50 -8.01 -61.68
C VAL A 271 41.24 -7.20 -61.33
N LYS A 272 40.65 -6.51 -62.31
CA LYS A 272 39.40 -5.76 -62.09
C LYS A 272 38.24 -6.68 -61.74
N ILE A 273 38.09 -7.81 -62.43
CA ILE A 273 37.08 -8.84 -62.15
C ILE A 273 37.29 -9.42 -60.75
N ALA A 274 38.53 -9.79 -60.38
CA ALA A 274 38.84 -10.28 -59.04
C ALA A 274 38.41 -9.27 -57.95
N SER A 275 38.81 -8.00 -58.08
CA SER A 275 38.42 -6.96 -57.11
C SER A 275 36.91 -6.71 -57.02
N LEU A 276 36.14 -6.98 -58.08
CA LEU A 276 34.68 -6.90 -58.06
C LEU A 276 34.04 -8.14 -57.43
N MET A 277 34.63 -9.33 -57.61
CA MET A 277 34.20 -10.56 -56.93
C MET A 277 34.48 -10.49 -55.42
N ASP A 278 35.64 -9.98 -55.02
CA ASP A 278 35.98 -9.75 -53.60
C ASP A 278 35.04 -8.74 -52.95
N ALA A 279 34.76 -7.61 -53.63
CA ALA A 279 33.83 -6.60 -53.14
C ALA A 279 32.37 -7.11 -53.06
N LEU A 280 31.96 -7.97 -53.99
CA LEU A 280 30.66 -8.63 -53.92
C LEU A 280 30.62 -9.62 -52.75
N ALA A 281 31.68 -10.41 -52.54
CA ALA A 281 31.77 -11.36 -51.44
C ALA A 281 31.79 -10.67 -50.05
N SER A 282 32.45 -9.52 -49.91
CA SER A 282 32.39 -8.72 -48.69
C SER A 282 30.99 -8.14 -48.47
N GLN A 283 30.34 -7.60 -49.51
CA GLN A 283 28.97 -7.08 -49.41
C GLN A 283 27.97 -8.19 -49.03
N ASP A 284 28.13 -9.39 -49.57
CA ASP A 284 27.33 -10.56 -49.25
C ASP A 284 27.51 -11.01 -47.78
N GLN A 285 28.72 -10.84 -47.23
CA GLN A 285 29.03 -11.08 -45.82
C GLN A 285 28.48 -9.98 -44.91
N GLU A 286 28.53 -8.71 -45.33
CA GLU A 286 27.88 -7.59 -44.64
C GLU A 286 26.35 -7.77 -44.60
N PHE A 287 25.72 -8.24 -45.68
CA PHE A 287 24.29 -8.56 -45.70
C PHE A 287 23.94 -9.73 -44.77
N LYS A 288 24.79 -10.77 -44.68
CA LYS A 288 24.63 -11.87 -43.70
C LYS A 288 24.71 -11.36 -42.26
N ALA A 289 25.74 -10.58 -41.94
CA ALA A 289 25.92 -9.98 -40.61
C ALA A 289 24.79 -8.99 -40.25
N SER A 290 24.29 -8.22 -41.22
CA SER A 290 23.15 -7.33 -41.06
C SER A 290 21.85 -8.12 -40.80
N ARG A 291 21.60 -9.19 -41.56
CA ARG A 291 20.43 -10.07 -41.36
C ARG A 291 20.46 -10.75 -39.99
N GLU A 292 21.62 -11.23 -39.55
CA GLU A 292 21.80 -11.76 -38.20
C GLU A 292 21.52 -10.70 -37.12
N THR A 293 22.02 -9.48 -37.31
CA THR A 293 21.82 -8.38 -36.36
C THR A 293 20.35 -8.00 -36.27
N ILE A 294 19.64 -7.94 -37.41
CA ILE A 294 18.19 -7.75 -37.46
C ILE A 294 17.46 -8.91 -36.77
N MET A 295 17.84 -10.16 -36.98
CA MET A 295 17.23 -11.31 -36.28
C MET A 295 17.47 -11.28 -34.76
N LYS A 296 18.66 -10.88 -34.31
CA LYS A 296 18.99 -10.68 -32.89
C LYS A 296 18.14 -9.56 -32.28
N LEU A 297 18.01 -8.41 -32.96
CA LEU A 297 17.16 -7.29 -32.55
C LEU A 297 15.67 -7.63 -32.54
N VAL A 298 15.15 -8.32 -33.56
CA VAL A 298 13.74 -8.76 -33.61
C VAL A 298 13.43 -9.77 -32.49
N SER A 299 14.37 -10.67 -32.19
CA SER A 299 14.25 -11.61 -31.07
C SER A 299 14.24 -10.88 -29.72
N GLU A 300 15.10 -9.88 -29.56
CA GLU A 300 15.19 -9.05 -28.35
C GLU A 300 13.95 -8.17 -28.16
N VAL A 301 13.47 -7.49 -29.21
CA VAL A 301 12.19 -6.75 -29.17
C VAL A 301 11.02 -7.70 -28.84
N SER A 302 11.02 -8.92 -29.37
CA SER A 302 10.00 -9.93 -29.05
C SER A 302 10.14 -10.51 -27.63
N ARG A 303 11.32 -10.43 -27.02
CA ARG A 303 11.55 -10.76 -25.60
C ARG A 303 11.08 -9.61 -24.70
N GLN A 304 11.49 -8.38 -25.00
CA GLN A 304 11.07 -7.17 -24.28
C GLN A 304 9.56 -6.96 -24.34
N LYS A 305 8.91 -7.15 -25.50
CA LYS A 305 7.45 -7.06 -25.63
C LYS A 305 6.72 -8.07 -24.75
N ARG A 306 7.25 -9.29 -24.60
CA ARG A 306 6.70 -10.31 -23.69
C ARG A 306 6.91 -9.90 -22.22
N ALA A 307 8.14 -9.53 -21.84
CA ALA A 307 8.44 -9.07 -20.48
C ALA A 307 7.61 -7.85 -20.06
N ALA A 308 7.38 -6.89 -20.97
CA ALA A 308 6.51 -5.75 -20.76
C ALA A 308 5.04 -6.17 -20.58
N ALA A 309 4.54 -7.14 -21.36
CA ALA A 309 3.20 -7.69 -21.16
C ALA A 309 3.07 -8.34 -19.77
N THR A 310 3.99 -9.24 -19.40
CA THR A 310 4.03 -9.88 -18.07
C THR A 310 4.03 -8.85 -16.95
N CYS A 311 4.91 -7.84 -17.02
CA CYS A 311 4.97 -6.74 -16.05
C CYS A 311 3.65 -5.95 -15.99
N THR A 312 2.96 -5.71 -17.12
CA THR A 312 1.63 -5.07 -17.10
C THR A 312 0.53 -5.95 -16.47
N ASP A 313 0.66 -7.27 -16.52
CA ASP A 313 -0.27 -8.22 -15.90
C ASP A 313 0.00 -8.36 -14.40
N GLU A 314 1.26 -8.50 -13.98
CA GLU A 314 1.71 -8.39 -12.58
C GLU A 314 1.22 -7.07 -11.95
N MET A 315 1.34 -5.95 -12.67
CA MET A 315 0.86 -4.65 -12.22
C MET A 315 -0.68 -4.55 -12.15
N LYS A 316 -1.44 -5.43 -12.83
CA LYS A 316 -2.91 -5.54 -12.64
C LYS A 316 -3.22 -6.35 -11.38
N VAL A 317 -2.52 -7.48 -11.17
CA VAL A 317 -2.66 -8.33 -9.98
C VAL A 317 -2.35 -7.53 -8.71
N LEU A 318 -1.18 -6.87 -8.64
CA LEU A 318 -0.77 -6.04 -7.50
C LEU A 318 -1.74 -4.88 -7.22
N LYS A 319 -2.40 -4.32 -8.26
CA LYS A 319 -3.44 -3.30 -8.06
C LYS A 319 -4.70 -3.89 -7.42
N LYS A 320 -5.15 -5.06 -7.87
CA LYS A 320 -6.30 -5.79 -7.31
C LYS A 320 -6.04 -6.20 -5.86
N GLU A 321 -4.87 -6.80 -5.57
CA GLU A 321 -4.45 -7.16 -4.22
C GLU A 321 -4.38 -5.95 -3.29
N ARG A 322 -3.86 -4.82 -3.77
CA ARG A 322 -3.88 -3.53 -3.05
C ARG A 322 -5.31 -3.07 -2.76
N ASP A 323 -6.23 -3.15 -3.71
CA ASP A 323 -7.62 -2.72 -3.49
C ASP A 323 -8.37 -3.65 -2.53
N GLU A 324 -8.10 -4.96 -2.60
CA GLU A 324 -8.62 -5.96 -1.65
C GLU A 324 -8.05 -5.72 -0.23
N ALA A 325 -6.76 -5.42 -0.10
CA ALA A 325 -6.14 -5.03 1.17
C ALA A 325 -6.65 -3.69 1.71
N LEU A 326 -6.96 -2.72 0.85
CA LEU A 326 -7.59 -1.45 1.24
C LEU A 326 -9.03 -1.66 1.72
N LEU A 327 -9.79 -2.55 1.08
CA LEU A 327 -11.13 -2.94 1.53
C LEU A 327 -11.08 -3.66 2.88
N ALA A 328 -10.18 -4.62 3.07
CA ALA A 328 -9.98 -5.33 4.34
C ALA A 328 -9.55 -4.37 5.47
N LYS A 329 -8.62 -3.45 5.20
CA LYS A 329 -8.26 -2.37 6.14
C LYS A 329 -9.47 -1.49 6.48
N ALA A 330 -10.35 -1.21 5.51
CA ALA A 330 -11.55 -0.42 5.73
C ALA A 330 -12.67 -1.18 6.48
N THR A 331 -12.72 -2.51 6.44
CA THR A 331 -13.63 -3.30 7.31
C THR A 331 -13.09 -3.35 8.73
N SER A 332 -11.82 -3.70 8.92
CA SER A 332 -11.23 -3.76 10.28
C SER A 332 -11.15 -2.41 10.98
N ASN A 333 -11.00 -1.29 10.25
CA ASN A 333 -11.16 0.04 10.83
C ASN A 333 -12.59 0.34 11.31
N ARG A 334 -13.64 -0.22 10.67
CA ARG A 334 -15.03 -0.09 11.12
C ARG A 334 -15.30 -0.98 12.33
N GLU A 335 -14.81 -2.21 12.31
CA GLU A 335 -14.87 -3.14 13.45
C GLU A 335 -14.17 -2.54 14.68
N GLY A 336 -12.95 -2.01 14.51
CA GLY A 336 -12.22 -1.31 15.56
C GLY A 336 -12.99 -0.11 16.14
N LYS A 337 -13.68 0.67 15.29
CA LYS A 337 -14.53 1.78 15.74
C LYS A 337 -15.75 1.29 16.53
N LEU A 338 -16.45 0.25 16.06
CA LEU A 338 -17.59 -0.36 16.76
C LEU A 338 -17.19 -0.97 18.10
N LEU A 339 -16.01 -1.59 18.18
CA LEU A 339 -15.46 -2.10 19.44
C LEU A 339 -15.11 -0.96 20.42
N TRP A 340 -14.62 0.17 19.91
CA TRP A 340 -14.35 1.36 20.72
C TRP A 340 -15.63 2.02 21.24
N GLU A 341 -16.65 2.15 20.39
CA GLU A 341 -17.99 2.66 20.77
C GLU A 341 -18.63 1.78 21.84
N ARG A 342 -18.60 0.45 21.66
CA ARG A 342 -19.09 -0.51 22.65
C ARG A 342 -18.30 -0.49 23.96
N LEU A 343 -16.99 -0.24 23.91
CA LEU A 343 -16.16 -0.06 25.10
C LEU A 343 -16.54 1.22 25.85
N GLU A 344 -16.78 2.33 25.13
CA GLU A 344 -17.20 3.60 25.70
C GLU A 344 -18.62 3.52 26.32
N GLU A 345 -19.54 2.79 25.68
CA GLU A 345 -20.86 2.45 26.24
C GLU A 345 -20.74 1.59 27.52
N SER A 346 -19.89 0.56 27.49
CA SER A 346 -19.64 -0.30 28.66
C SER A 346 -19.01 0.47 29.81
N GLN A 347 -18.12 1.43 29.53
CA GLN A 347 -17.52 2.30 30.54
C GLN A 347 -18.59 3.21 31.17
N LYS A 348 -19.43 3.86 30.36
CA LYS A 348 -20.54 4.71 30.85
C LYS A 348 -21.53 3.92 31.70
N ALA A 349 -21.85 2.68 31.33
CA ALA A 349 -22.72 1.80 32.12
C ALA A 349 -22.08 1.41 33.46
N TRP A 350 -20.78 1.14 33.49
CA TRP A 350 -20.03 0.87 34.72
C TRP A 350 -19.93 2.09 35.63
N ASP A 351 -19.63 3.28 35.09
CA ASP A 351 -19.59 4.52 35.87
C ASP A 351 -20.96 4.90 36.44
N ALA A 352 -22.05 4.67 35.69
CA ALA A 352 -23.41 4.85 36.19
C ALA A 352 -23.74 3.88 37.34
N SER A 353 -23.44 2.58 37.18
CA SER A 353 -23.64 1.57 38.24
C SER A 353 -22.79 1.87 39.48
N ARG A 354 -21.58 2.40 39.30
CA ARG A 354 -20.71 2.85 40.40
C ARG A 354 -21.28 4.07 41.14
N GLN A 355 -21.89 5.02 40.42
CA GLN A 355 -22.59 6.16 41.04
C GLN A 355 -23.83 5.71 41.82
N GLU A 356 -24.61 4.76 41.26
CA GLU A 356 -25.74 4.14 41.95
C GLU A 356 -25.30 3.39 43.22
N GLN A 357 -24.21 2.61 43.16
CA GLN A 357 -23.65 1.96 44.34
C GLN A 357 -23.33 2.98 45.45
N LEU A 358 -22.59 4.05 45.12
CA LEU A 358 -22.21 5.11 46.06
C LEU A 358 -23.45 5.83 46.64
N HIS A 359 -24.50 6.03 45.84
CA HIS A 359 -25.78 6.57 46.32
C HIS A 359 -26.42 5.64 47.35
N THR A 360 -26.56 4.34 47.05
CA THR A 360 -27.17 3.40 47.99
C THR A 360 -26.32 3.18 49.24
N GLU A 361 -24.99 3.28 49.17
CA GLU A 361 -24.11 3.24 50.34
C GLU A 361 -24.30 4.45 51.25
N HIS A 362 -24.44 5.65 50.66
CA HIS A 362 -24.79 6.86 51.38
C HIS A 362 -26.18 6.79 52.02
N GLU A 363 -27.20 6.30 51.30
CA GLU A 363 -28.55 6.07 51.85
C GLU A 363 -28.55 5.03 52.98
N LYS A 364 -27.86 3.89 52.81
CA LYS A 364 -27.68 2.87 53.86
C LYS A 364 -27.04 3.47 55.11
N LYS A 365 -26.03 4.34 54.94
CA LYS A 365 -25.42 5.04 56.07
C LYS A 365 -26.41 5.99 56.74
N GLN A 366 -27.10 6.85 56.00
CA GLN A 366 -28.10 7.77 56.57
C GLN A 366 -29.21 7.02 57.33
N MET A 367 -29.70 5.91 56.78
CA MET A 367 -30.69 5.05 57.43
C MET A 367 -30.13 4.35 58.67
N GLY A 368 -28.85 3.96 58.67
CA GLY A 368 -28.14 3.44 59.84
C GLY A 368 -27.99 4.47 60.95
N ASP A 369 -27.57 5.69 60.61
CA ASP A 369 -27.43 6.82 61.54
C ASP A 369 -28.80 7.22 62.14
N LEU A 370 -29.86 7.27 61.33
CA LEU A 370 -31.24 7.52 61.77
C LEU A 370 -31.78 6.39 62.67
N LEU A 371 -31.56 5.12 62.29
CA LEU A 371 -31.95 3.97 63.11
C LEU A 371 -31.21 3.95 64.45
N HIS A 372 -29.93 4.33 64.46
CA HIS A 372 -29.16 4.48 65.70
C HIS A 372 -29.74 5.59 66.58
N SER A 373 -30.00 6.78 66.03
CA SER A 373 -30.68 7.88 66.75
C SER A 373 -32.00 7.43 67.38
N LYS A 374 -32.86 6.77 66.60
CA LYS A 374 -34.16 6.29 67.09
C LYS A 374 -34.03 5.17 68.13
N LEU A 375 -33.01 4.32 68.03
CA LEU A 375 -32.70 3.32 69.05
C LEU A 375 -32.23 3.95 70.37
N GLN A 376 -31.45 5.04 70.32
CA GLN A 376 -31.03 5.76 71.53
C GLN A 376 -32.21 6.53 72.17
N GLU A 377 -33.09 7.14 71.36
CA GLU A 377 -34.33 7.75 71.84
C GLU A 377 -35.23 6.70 72.53
N ALA A 378 -35.42 5.54 71.92
CA ALA A 378 -36.22 4.45 72.49
C ALA A 378 -35.63 3.91 73.79
N LYS A 379 -34.30 3.78 73.88
CA LYS A 379 -33.60 3.41 75.12
C LYS A 379 -33.79 4.47 76.21
N ALA A 380 -33.64 5.75 75.88
CA ALA A 380 -33.85 6.84 76.83
C ALA A 380 -35.30 6.87 77.35
N ALA A 381 -36.28 6.72 76.47
CA ALA A 381 -37.69 6.60 76.84
C ALA A 381 -37.95 5.38 77.75
N HIS A 382 -37.37 4.21 77.44
CA HIS A 382 -37.49 3.02 78.28
C HIS A 382 -36.83 3.19 79.66
N HIS A 383 -35.67 3.85 79.74
CA HIS A 383 -35.03 4.18 81.03
C HIS A 383 -35.86 5.15 81.87
N LEU A 384 -36.47 6.17 81.24
CA LEU A 384 -37.39 7.08 81.92
C LEU A 384 -38.65 6.34 82.40
N TYR A 385 -39.22 5.48 81.57
CA TYR A 385 -40.38 4.65 81.93
C TYR A 385 -40.07 3.72 83.11
N LYS A 386 -38.94 3.01 83.09
CA LYS A 386 -38.51 2.17 84.23
C LYS A 386 -38.27 2.99 85.50
N THR A 387 -37.68 4.18 85.38
CA THR A 387 -37.49 5.09 86.53
C THR A 387 -38.83 5.53 87.11
N PHE A 388 -39.82 5.82 86.26
CA PHE A 388 -41.17 6.18 86.67
C PHE A 388 -41.90 5.01 87.35
N LEU A 389 -41.81 3.79 86.81
CA LEU A 389 -42.34 2.58 87.47
C LEU A 389 -41.70 2.35 88.85
N SER A 390 -40.37 2.51 88.96
CA SER A 390 -39.67 2.44 90.26
C SER A 390 -40.19 3.50 91.24
N GLN A 391 -40.40 4.74 90.80
CA GLN A 391 -40.97 5.79 91.64
C GLN A 391 -42.40 5.47 92.09
N LEU A 392 -43.27 4.96 91.20
CA LEU A 392 -44.63 4.53 91.57
C LEU A 392 -44.62 3.34 92.54
N ALA A 393 -43.80 2.32 92.28
CA ALA A 393 -43.66 1.15 93.14
C ALA A 393 -43.20 1.54 94.56
N ASN A 394 -42.24 2.46 94.68
CA ASN A 394 -41.81 3.02 95.97
C ASN A 394 -42.90 3.84 96.67
N LEU A 395 -43.70 4.62 95.93
CA LEU A 395 -44.81 5.42 96.50
C LEU A 395 -46.03 4.59 96.91
N LEU A 396 -46.28 3.46 96.25
CA LEU A 396 -47.40 2.53 96.55
C LEU A 396 -47.02 1.47 97.60
N SER A 397 -45.72 1.30 97.84
CA SER A 397 -45.20 0.49 98.94
C SER A 397 -45.50 1.12 100.29
N ASN A 398 -45.74 0.29 101.30
CA ASN A 398 -45.85 0.72 102.69
C ASN A 398 -45.06 -0.25 103.59
N GLY A 399 -45.00 0.03 104.90
CA GLY A 399 -44.22 -0.76 105.87
C GLY A 399 -44.65 -2.23 106.05
N LEU A 400 -45.67 -2.71 105.35
CA LEU A 400 -46.15 -4.10 105.35
C LEU A 400 -46.21 -4.73 103.95
N ILE A 401 -46.20 -3.93 102.88
CA ILE A 401 -46.38 -4.38 101.50
C ILE A 401 -45.38 -3.63 100.61
N THR A 402 -44.37 -4.35 100.11
CA THR A 402 -43.45 -3.85 99.07
C THR A 402 -44.01 -4.19 97.69
N VAL A 403 -44.17 -3.18 96.84
CA VAL A 403 -44.66 -3.33 95.46
C VAL A 403 -43.45 -3.54 94.53
N PRO A 404 -43.40 -4.59 93.70
CA PRO A 404 -42.39 -4.75 92.66
C PRO A 404 -42.37 -3.60 91.62
N GLU A 405 -41.22 -3.38 90.99
CA GLU A 405 -41.05 -2.39 89.90
C GLU A 405 -41.65 -2.84 88.55
N SER A 406 -42.82 -3.47 88.55
CA SER A 406 -43.56 -3.87 87.33
C SER A 406 -44.87 -3.09 87.17
N GLU A 407 -45.25 -2.83 85.92
CA GLU A 407 -46.51 -2.16 85.57
C GLU A 407 -47.74 -2.92 86.10
N GLU A 408 -47.71 -4.25 86.03
CA GLU A 408 -48.74 -5.16 86.53
C GLU A 408 -48.92 -4.97 88.05
N ALA A 409 -47.86 -5.08 88.85
CA ALA A 409 -47.97 -4.94 90.30
C ALA A 409 -48.34 -3.51 90.75
N VAL A 410 -47.86 -2.49 90.04
CA VAL A 410 -48.24 -1.08 90.26
C VAL A 410 -49.74 -0.87 89.97
N THR A 411 -50.26 -1.42 88.88
CA THR A 411 -51.67 -1.25 88.50
C THR A 411 -52.63 -2.08 89.36
N GLU A 412 -52.27 -3.33 89.70
CA GLU A 412 -53.01 -4.16 90.67
C GLU A 412 -53.13 -3.45 92.03
N ARG A 413 -52.01 -2.90 92.54
CA ARG A 413 -52.00 -2.19 93.82
C ARG A 413 -52.87 -0.92 93.80
N ILE A 414 -52.90 -0.19 92.69
CA ILE A 414 -53.80 0.95 92.53
C ILE A 414 -55.26 0.50 92.52
N GLN A 415 -55.61 -0.59 91.81
CA GLN A 415 -56.98 -1.12 91.78
C GLN A 415 -57.45 -1.60 93.17
N GLU A 416 -56.56 -2.24 93.93
CA GLU A 416 -56.83 -2.64 95.32
C GLU A 416 -57.11 -1.41 96.20
N LEU A 417 -56.26 -0.37 96.13
CA LEU A 417 -56.44 0.87 96.90
C LEU A 417 -57.73 1.61 96.52
N CYS A 418 -58.07 1.69 95.22
CA CYS A 418 -59.34 2.25 94.75
C CYS A 418 -60.54 1.47 95.30
N SER A 419 -60.45 0.14 95.35
CA SER A 419 -61.50 -0.72 95.92
C SER A 419 -61.64 -0.48 97.43
N GLN A 420 -60.54 -0.44 98.19
CA GLN A 420 -60.57 -0.11 99.61
C GLN A 420 -61.13 1.30 99.89
N VAL A 421 -60.87 2.28 99.04
CA VAL A 421 -61.44 3.64 99.17
C VAL A 421 -62.94 3.62 98.93
N LYS A 422 -63.42 2.87 97.94
CA LYS A 422 -64.86 2.68 97.72
C LYS A 422 -65.52 1.99 98.92
N ASP A 423 -64.95 0.89 99.42
CA ASP A 423 -65.45 0.17 100.59
C ASP A 423 -65.50 1.04 101.86
N ARG A 424 -64.61 2.03 101.98
CA ARG A 424 -64.64 3.03 103.05
C ARG A 424 -65.77 4.04 102.85
N LYS A 425 -65.97 4.55 101.63
CA LYS A 425 -67.05 5.48 101.29
C LYS A 425 -68.44 4.84 101.44
N ASP A 426 -68.62 3.59 101.02
CA ASP A 426 -69.90 2.90 101.14
C ASP A 426 -70.29 2.72 102.63
N LYS A 427 -69.30 2.51 103.52
CA LYS A 427 -69.47 2.49 104.99
C LYS A 427 -69.67 3.89 105.60
N GLU A 428 -69.01 4.91 105.06
CA GLU A 428 -69.20 6.31 105.44
C GLU A 428 -70.64 6.75 105.18
N GLU A 429 -71.18 6.46 103.99
CA GLU A 429 -72.58 6.73 103.68
C GLU A 429 -73.55 5.91 104.55
N GLU A 430 -73.23 4.67 104.94
CA GLU A 430 -74.04 3.91 105.90
C GLU A 430 -74.06 4.59 107.27
N CYS A 431 -72.90 5.06 107.74
CA CYS A 431 -72.77 5.84 108.97
C CYS A 431 -73.54 7.15 108.90
N GLU A 432 -73.49 7.91 107.80
CA GLU A 432 -74.30 9.11 107.58
C GLU A 432 -75.81 8.80 107.62
N LYS A 433 -76.26 7.73 106.93
CA LYS A 433 -77.66 7.28 106.94
C LYS A 433 -78.12 6.90 108.35
N ARG A 434 -77.23 6.31 109.16
CA ARG A 434 -77.47 5.96 110.57
C ARG A 434 -77.49 7.17 111.49
N ILE A 435 -76.57 8.12 111.32
CA ILE A 435 -76.54 9.41 112.04
C ILE A 435 -77.82 10.19 111.73
N GLY A 436 -78.17 10.37 110.45
CA GLY A 436 -79.39 11.08 110.04
C GLY A 436 -80.69 10.42 110.55
N LYS A 437 -80.70 9.10 110.77
CA LYS A 437 -81.81 8.43 111.47
C LYS A 437 -81.85 8.82 112.96
N LEU A 438 -80.71 8.75 113.66
CA LEU A 438 -80.61 9.12 115.07
C LEU A 438 -80.93 10.60 115.32
N SER A 439 -80.49 11.50 114.44
CA SER A 439 -80.80 12.93 114.51
C SER A 439 -82.31 13.20 114.43
N ARG A 440 -83.03 12.58 113.49
CA ARG A 440 -84.50 12.70 113.41
C ARG A 440 -85.20 12.12 114.63
N GLN A 441 -84.69 11.03 115.20
CA GLN A 441 -85.25 10.47 116.45
C GLN A 441 -85.02 11.40 117.65
N LEU A 442 -83.88 12.10 117.71
CA LEU A 442 -83.61 13.12 118.73
C LEU A 442 -84.49 14.37 118.53
N GLU A 443 -84.64 14.83 117.29
CA GLU A 443 -85.50 15.95 116.91
C GLU A 443 -86.95 15.72 117.33
N GLN A 444 -87.52 14.55 117.04
CA GLN A 444 -88.85 14.12 117.49
C GLN A 444 -88.98 14.05 119.03
N GLN A 445 -87.91 13.70 119.76
CA GLN A 445 -87.92 13.75 121.22
C GLN A 445 -87.90 15.19 121.74
N CYS A 446 -87.15 16.10 121.10
CA CYS A 446 -87.15 17.52 121.43
C CYS A 446 -88.52 18.17 121.17
N GLU A 447 -89.18 17.85 120.04
CA GLU A 447 -90.54 18.28 119.73
C GLU A 447 -91.54 17.82 120.81
N LEU A 448 -91.51 16.53 121.16
CA LEU A 448 -92.39 15.95 122.18
C LEU A 448 -92.15 16.55 123.58
N GLN A 449 -90.89 16.82 123.94
CA GLN A 449 -90.56 17.53 125.17
C GLN A 449 -91.08 18.97 125.15
N HIS A 450 -90.94 19.69 124.04
CA HIS A 450 -91.44 21.06 123.89
C HIS A 450 -92.97 21.13 123.96
N GLU A 451 -93.68 20.21 123.31
CA GLU A 451 -95.13 20.05 123.47
C GLU A 451 -95.52 19.78 124.94
N THR A 452 -94.80 18.88 125.61
CA THR A 452 -95.09 18.51 127.02
C THR A 452 -94.89 19.72 127.95
N MET A 453 -93.82 20.49 127.76
CA MET A 453 -93.58 21.75 128.47
C MET A 453 -94.67 22.78 128.19
N GLY A 454 -95.10 22.94 126.93
CA GLY A 454 -96.19 23.85 126.55
C GLY A 454 -97.56 23.44 127.12
N ARG A 455 -97.80 22.15 127.37
CA ARG A 455 -98.98 21.65 128.08
C ARG A 455 -98.88 21.95 129.58
N ALA A 456 -97.71 21.77 130.20
CA ALA A 456 -97.48 22.09 131.61
C ALA A 456 -97.67 23.59 131.89
N GLN A 457 -97.09 24.48 131.08
CA GLN A 457 -97.24 25.93 131.22
C GLN A 457 -98.71 26.40 131.15
N LYS A 458 -99.54 25.76 130.30
CA LYS A 458 -100.98 26.05 130.24
C LYS A 458 -101.72 25.63 131.52
N ALA A 459 -101.33 24.51 132.13
CA ALA A 459 -101.89 24.08 133.41
C ALA A 459 -101.45 25.01 134.56
N GLU A 460 -100.20 25.49 134.56
CA GLU A 460 -99.72 26.51 135.52
C GLU A 460 -100.49 27.83 135.40
N GLN A 461 -100.77 28.29 134.17
CA GLN A 461 -101.60 29.47 133.92
C GLN A 461 -103.02 29.31 134.48
N GLN A 462 -103.68 28.18 134.21
CA GLN A 462 -105.02 27.88 134.75
C GLN A 462 -105.02 27.82 136.29
N LEU A 463 -103.99 27.26 136.90
CA LEU A 463 -103.82 27.26 138.36
C LEU A 463 -103.65 28.69 138.91
N GLN A 464 -102.86 29.52 138.22
CA GLN A 464 -102.64 30.91 138.61
C GLN A 464 -103.92 31.76 138.50
N GLU A 465 -104.73 31.57 137.45
CA GLU A 465 -106.05 32.19 137.29
C GLU A 465 -107.00 31.79 138.43
N GLN A 466 -107.07 30.51 138.76
CA GLN A 466 -107.87 30.04 139.90
C GLN A 466 -107.40 30.66 141.23
N GLN A 467 -106.09 30.74 141.48
CA GLN A 467 -105.53 31.40 142.66
C GLN A 467 -105.81 32.92 142.72
N GLN A 468 -105.96 33.60 141.58
CA GLN A 468 -106.36 35.00 141.54
C GLN A 468 -107.86 35.15 141.85
N SER A 469 -108.71 34.32 141.26
CA SER A 469 -110.14 34.29 141.55
C SER A 469 -110.42 33.97 143.02
N LEU A 470 -109.67 33.03 143.62
CA LEU A 470 -109.80 32.66 145.04
C LEU A 470 -109.44 33.84 145.96
N ARG A 471 -108.35 34.55 145.67
CA ARG A 471 -107.96 35.79 146.38
C ARG A 471 -109.00 36.91 146.24
N HIS A 472 -109.59 37.07 145.05
CA HIS A 472 -110.66 38.06 144.82
C HIS A 472 -111.93 37.71 145.63
N LEU A 473 -112.31 36.44 145.71
CA LEU A 473 -113.43 35.98 146.56
C LEU A 473 -113.15 36.16 148.05
N GLN A 474 -111.92 35.91 148.51
CA GLN A 474 -111.49 36.19 149.88
C GLN A 474 -111.56 37.69 150.23
N GLY A 475 -111.08 38.56 149.33
CA GLY A 475 -111.20 40.01 149.49
C GLY A 475 -112.66 40.50 149.57
N ASN A 476 -113.55 39.91 148.76
CA ASN A 476 -114.98 40.19 148.77
C ASN A 476 -115.74 39.63 149.99
N ALA A 477 -115.17 38.65 150.71
CA ALA A 477 -115.67 38.25 152.01
C ALA A 477 -115.25 39.26 153.09
N ALA A 478 -113.95 39.59 153.15
CA ALA A 478 -113.41 40.54 154.12
C ALA A 478 -114.06 41.94 154.03
N SER A 479 -114.35 42.43 152.81
CA SER A 479 -115.04 43.71 152.64
C SER A 479 -116.49 43.70 153.15
N LYS A 480 -117.20 42.56 153.04
CA LYS A 480 -118.57 42.41 153.56
C LYS A 480 -118.62 42.37 155.08
N ASP A 481 -117.59 41.86 155.74
CA ASP A 481 -117.53 41.85 157.21
C ASP A 481 -117.17 43.24 157.75
N LEU A 482 -116.19 43.93 157.16
CA LEU A 482 -115.88 45.35 157.48
C LEU A 482 -117.09 46.29 157.31
N LEU A 483 -117.94 46.03 156.31
CA LEU A 483 -119.18 46.80 156.10
C LEU A 483 -120.22 46.59 157.21
N LYS A 484 -120.31 45.38 157.81
CA LYS A 484 -121.18 45.12 158.97
C LYS A 484 -120.69 45.89 160.19
N ASP A 485 -119.39 45.83 160.48
CA ASP A 485 -118.79 46.47 161.64
C ASP A 485 -118.94 48.00 161.59
N SER A 486 -118.73 48.59 160.39
CA SER A 486 -118.96 50.02 160.13
C SER A 486 -120.42 50.43 160.40
N PHE A 487 -121.39 49.64 159.93
CA PHE A 487 -122.82 49.89 160.16
C PHE A 487 -123.21 49.83 161.64
N PHE A 488 -122.71 48.85 162.38
CA PHE A 488 -122.94 48.76 163.83
C PHE A 488 -122.32 49.92 164.60
N LEU A 489 -121.12 50.35 164.22
CA LEU A 489 -120.42 51.47 164.87
C LEU A 489 -121.16 52.80 164.67
N GLU A 490 -121.63 53.08 163.44
CA GLU A 490 -122.29 54.35 163.14
C GLU A 490 -123.69 54.46 163.76
N LYS A 491 -124.44 53.34 163.81
CA LYS A 491 -125.68 53.24 164.61
C LYS A 491 -125.45 53.61 166.08
N GLN A 492 -124.31 53.20 166.66
CA GLN A 492 -123.98 53.54 168.04
C GLN A 492 -123.58 55.01 168.23
N LYS A 493 -122.99 55.67 167.23
CA LYS A 493 -122.66 57.11 167.29
C LYS A 493 -123.92 57.97 167.23
N HIS A 494 -124.83 57.70 166.29
CA HIS A 494 -126.05 58.51 166.13
C HIS A 494 -126.89 58.56 167.41
N LEU A 495 -127.07 57.42 168.10
CA LEU A 495 -127.82 57.36 169.36
C LEU A 495 -127.16 58.15 170.51
N LYS A 496 -125.82 58.33 170.47
CA LYS A 496 -125.08 59.19 171.41
C LYS A 496 -125.17 60.66 171.03
N PHE A 497 -125.12 61.00 169.74
CA PHE A 497 -125.16 62.39 169.26
C PHE A 497 -126.49 63.08 169.59
N VAL A 498 -127.62 62.43 169.32
CA VAL A 498 -128.96 63.02 169.56
C VAL A 498 -129.20 63.28 171.06
N ASN A 499 -128.78 62.35 171.92
CA ASN A 499 -128.80 62.53 173.38
C ASN A 499 -127.98 63.75 173.84
N GLU A 500 -126.82 63.99 173.24
CA GLU A 500 -125.96 65.13 173.63
C GLU A 500 -126.44 66.47 173.04
N LEU A 501 -127.13 66.45 171.90
CA LEU A 501 -127.79 67.63 171.35
C LEU A 501 -128.96 68.09 172.23
N ARG A 502 -129.78 67.15 172.74
CA ARG A 502 -130.86 67.43 173.71
C ARG A 502 -130.32 68.19 174.92
N LYS A 503 -129.21 67.72 175.52
CA LYS A 503 -128.55 68.38 176.65
C LYS A 503 -128.04 69.78 176.31
N LYS A 504 -127.41 69.97 175.14
CA LYS A 504 -126.84 71.28 174.76
C LYS A 504 -127.88 72.34 174.43
N LEU A 505 -129.08 71.96 174.00
CA LEU A 505 -130.17 72.87 173.67
C LEU A 505 -131.16 73.11 174.82
N LYS A 506 -130.91 72.55 176.01
CA LYS A 506 -131.66 72.78 177.26
C LYS A 506 -133.17 72.55 177.15
N VAL A 507 -133.56 71.35 176.71
CA VAL A 507 -134.94 70.85 176.81
C VAL A 507 -135.01 69.86 177.98
N GLU A 508 -135.96 70.06 178.91
CA GLU A 508 -136.03 69.29 180.17
C GLU A 508 -136.92 68.04 180.12
N GLU A 509 -137.64 67.80 179.01
CA GLU A 509 -138.48 66.59 178.83
C GLU A 509 -137.67 65.39 178.26
N ASP A 510 -138.05 64.18 178.68
CA ASP A 510 -137.28 62.95 178.37
C ASP A 510 -137.77 62.23 177.10
N ILE A 511 -137.42 62.81 175.95
CA ILE A 511 -137.72 62.33 174.58
C ILE A 511 -136.94 61.03 174.22
N SER A 512 -136.97 59.99 175.07
CA SER A 512 -136.08 58.82 174.95
C SER A 512 -136.67 57.66 174.14
N GLU A 513 -138.01 57.56 174.03
CA GLU A 513 -138.69 56.46 173.34
C GLU A 513 -139.35 56.87 172.00
N ASP A 514 -139.41 58.16 171.68
CA ASP A 514 -140.03 58.66 170.44
C ASP A 514 -139.20 58.41 169.18
N PRO A 515 -139.83 58.23 167.99
CA PRO A 515 -139.12 58.03 166.73
C PRO A 515 -138.18 59.19 166.37
N LEU A 516 -136.97 58.87 165.93
CA LEU A 516 -135.90 59.81 165.53
C LEU A 516 -136.37 61.02 164.71
N HIS A 517 -137.30 60.86 163.76
CA HIS A 517 -137.82 61.96 162.94
C HIS A 517 -138.49 63.05 163.79
N SER A 518 -139.31 62.67 164.77
CA SER A 518 -139.96 63.62 165.68
C SER A 518 -138.98 64.31 166.64
N GLN A 519 -137.82 63.67 166.90
CA GLN A 519 -136.74 64.30 167.66
C GLN A 519 -136.00 65.35 166.82
N TYR A 520 -135.90 65.18 165.49
CA TYR A 520 -135.24 66.14 164.61
C TYR A 520 -136.08 67.40 164.33
N ASP A 521 -137.39 67.29 164.15
CA ASP A 521 -138.23 68.43 163.75
C ASP A 521 -138.20 69.57 164.80
N VAL A 522 -138.27 69.24 166.09
CA VAL A 522 -138.17 70.18 167.22
C VAL A 522 -136.82 70.91 167.27
N LEU A 523 -135.76 70.29 166.73
CA LEU A 523 -134.41 70.84 166.68
C LEU A 523 -134.20 71.70 165.42
N LEU A 524 -134.83 71.33 164.31
CA LEU A 524 -134.63 71.96 163.00
C LEU A 524 -135.21 73.37 162.94
N THR A 525 -136.40 73.60 163.50
CA THR A 525 -137.07 74.92 163.53
C THR A 525 -136.25 76.02 164.22
N ARG A 526 -135.19 75.65 164.94
CA ARG A 526 -134.29 76.59 165.64
C ARG A 526 -132.99 76.91 164.88
N ALA A 527 -132.74 76.30 163.73
CA ALA A 527 -131.46 76.39 163.02
C ALA A 527 -131.50 77.22 161.71
N GLU A 528 -132.68 77.48 161.14
CA GLU A 528 -132.83 78.01 159.78
C GLU A 528 -132.63 79.54 159.62
N GLU A 529 -132.21 80.24 160.68
CA GLU A 529 -132.26 81.70 160.77
C GLU A 529 -131.07 82.47 160.10
N LEU A 530 -130.03 81.82 159.49
CA LEU A 530 -128.73 82.48 159.13
C LEU A 530 -127.91 81.86 157.93
N GLY A 531 -127.55 82.59 156.83
CA GLY A 531 -126.38 82.21 155.94
C GLY A 531 -126.16 82.81 154.50
N SER A 532 -124.87 82.96 154.07
CA SER A 532 -124.26 83.37 152.73
C SER A 532 -122.69 83.48 152.85
N LEU A 533 -121.69 83.55 151.92
CA LEU A 533 -121.30 83.42 150.46
C LEU A 533 -119.70 83.37 150.43
N ASP A 534 -118.79 83.28 149.42
CA ASP A 534 -118.62 83.22 147.92
C ASP A 534 -117.29 82.39 147.61
N GLY A 535 -116.38 82.41 146.58
CA GLY A 535 -116.04 83.13 145.31
C GLY A 535 -114.55 83.67 145.29
N GLU A 536 -113.64 83.68 144.27
CA GLU A 536 -113.35 83.05 142.93
C GLU A 536 -111.88 83.48 142.45
N SER A 537 -111.14 82.79 141.50
CA SER A 537 -110.09 83.32 140.54
C SER A 537 -108.99 82.32 139.99
N TYR A 538 -108.50 82.50 138.73
CA TYR A 538 -107.35 81.77 138.07
C TYR A 538 -106.76 82.48 136.80
N SER A 539 -105.45 82.39 136.45
CA SER A 539 -104.94 82.88 135.11
C SER A 539 -103.57 82.43 134.51
N ASP A 540 -102.64 81.72 135.17
CA ASP A 540 -101.19 81.98 134.97
C ASP A 540 -100.31 80.96 134.17
N CYS A 541 -100.69 80.54 132.93
CA CYS A 541 -99.97 79.43 132.23
C CYS A 541 -99.65 79.59 130.71
N LYS A 542 -99.62 80.80 130.14
CA LYS A 542 -99.59 80.98 128.67
C LYS A 542 -98.20 81.02 127.99
N ASN A 543 -97.14 81.42 128.69
CA ASN A 543 -95.90 81.89 128.02
C ASN A 543 -94.82 80.82 127.76
N LEU A 544 -94.83 79.67 128.46
CA LEU A 544 -93.71 78.71 128.45
C LEU A 544 -93.58 77.91 127.13
N ILE A 545 -94.69 77.71 126.41
CA ILE A 545 -94.79 76.77 125.28
C ILE A 545 -94.00 77.24 124.04
N HIS A 546 -93.93 78.54 123.78
CA HIS A 546 -93.46 79.06 122.49
C HIS A 546 -91.94 78.89 122.27
N ILE A 547 -91.12 78.94 123.33
CA ILE A 547 -89.65 78.97 123.24
C ILE A 547 -89.07 77.62 122.79
N LEU A 548 -89.69 76.50 123.19
CA LEU A 548 -89.16 75.15 122.94
C LEU A 548 -89.25 74.75 121.46
N GLN A 549 -90.30 75.15 120.75
CA GLN A 549 -90.51 74.77 119.33
C GLN A 549 -89.38 75.28 118.41
N LYS A 550 -88.79 76.45 118.69
CA LYS A 550 -87.82 77.12 117.80
C LYS A 550 -86.42 76.47 117.79
N LYS A 551 -86.09 75.62 118.77
CA LYS A 551 -84.81 74.87 118.78
C LYS A 551 -84.86 73.58 117.95
N VAL A 552 -86.02 72.92 117.88
CA VAL A 552 -86.18 71.60 117.25
C VAL A 552 -86.04 71.66 115.73
N THR A 553 -86.55 72.72 115.10
CA THR A 553 -86.50 72.90 113.64
C THR A 553 -85.06 73.07 113.12
N SER A 554 -84.27 73.94 113.74
CA SER A 554 -82.92 74.30 113.26
C SER A 554 -81.91 73.14 113.28
N GLN A 555 -82.07 72.13 114.15
CA GLN A 555 -81.23 70.92 114.11
C GLN A 555 -81.68 69.93 113.03
N LYS A 556 -82.99 69.86 112.71
CA LYS A 556 -83.52 68.97 111.67
C LYS A 556 -82.97 69.32 110.29
N GLU A 557 -82.88 70.60 109.97
CA GLU A 557 -82.38 71.11 108.69
C GLU A 557 -80.89 70.76 108.45
N LYS A 558 -80.07 70.83 109.51
CA LYS A 558 -78.63 70.47 109.45
C LYS A 558 -78.38 68.97 109.30
N LEU A 559 -79.33 68.13 109.70
CA LEU A 559 -79.23 66.67 109.52
C LEU A 559 -79.52 66.28 108.06
N GLU A 560 -80.58 66.84 107.46
CA GLU A 560 -80.97 66.52 106.08
C GLU A 560 -79.97 67.06 105.04
N SER A 561 -79.29 68.18 105.29
CA SER A 561 -78.21 68.65 104.40
C SER A 561 -76.99 67.70 104.38
N LYS A 562 -76.63 67.10 105.53
CA LYS A 562 -75.54 66.10 105.60
C LYS A 562 -75.97 64.73 105.05
N LYS A 563 -77.24 64.37 105.17
CA LYS A 563 -77.81 63.15 104.57
C LYS A 563 -77.82 63.19 103.05
N THR A 564 -78.20 64.33 102.45
CA THR A 564 -78.18 64.50 100.98
C THR A 564 -76.75 64.54 100.41
N GLU A 565 -75.79 65.11 101.15
CA GLU A 565 -74.35 65.05 100.82
C GLU A 565 -73.82 63.60 100.82
N LEU A 566 -74.14 62.81 101.83
CA LEU A 566 -73.79 61.39 101.90
C LEU A 566 -74.42 60.57 100.75
N GLU A 567 -75.69 60.79 100.43
CA GLU A 567 -76.31 60.16 99.26
C GLU A 567 -75.59 60.50 97.94
N GLY A 568 -75.13 61.75 97.79
CA GLY A 568 -74.32 62.16 96.64
C GLY A 568 -72.99 61.40 96.56
N LEU A 569 -72.31 61.22 97.68
CA LEU A 569 -71.07 60.44 97.76
C LEU A 569 -71.30 58.95 97.47
N TYR A 570 -72.34 58.32 98.04
CA TYR A 570 -72.69 56.92 97.75
C TYR A 570 -73.02 56.71 96.27
N LYS A 571 -73.80 57.62 95.64
CA LYS A 571 -74.08 57.58 94.20
C LYS A 571 -72.78 57.68 93.39
N LYS A 572 -71.85 58.57 93.77
CA LYS A 572 -70.57 58.76 93.08
C LYS A 572 -69.62 57.57 93.23
N ILE A 573 -69.53 56.97 94.42
CA ILE A 573 -68.77 55.72 94.65
C ILE A 573 -69.31 54.62 93.75
N LYS A 574 -70.62 54.37 93.76
CA LYS A 574 -71.27 53.35 92.92
C LYS A 574 -71.01 53.55 91.42
N THR A 575 -70.96 54.80 90.93
CA THR A 575 -70.58 55.08 89.53
C THR A 575 -69.11 54.81 89.23
N LEU A 576 -68.20 55.04 90.18
CA LEU A 576 -66.76 54.76 90.02
C LEU A 576 -66.46 53.26 90.07
N GLU A 577 -67.17 52.52 90.93
CA GLU A 577 -67.11 51.06 90.98
C GLU A 577 -67.58 50.44 89.66
N GLY A 578 -68.75 50.85 89.14
CA GLY A 578 -69.24 50.39 87.83
C GLY A 578 -68.34 50.78 86.65
N ALA A 579 -67.69 51.95 86.71
CA ALA A 579 -66.69 52.35 85.71
C ALA A 579 -65.43 51.47 85.76
N LYS A 580 -64.98 51.06 86.95
CA LYS A 580 -63.83 50.16 87.13
C LYS A 580 -64.15 48.73 86.68
N GLU A 581 -65.34 48.24 87.00
CA GLU A 581 -65.86 46.93 86.57
C GLU A 581 -65.89 46.82 85.03
N THR A 582 -66.50 47.83 84.38
CA THR A 582 -66.59 47.89 82.92
C THR A 582 -65.23 48.08 82.24
N GLN A 583 -64.31 48.85 82.85
CA GLN A 583 -62.93 48.98 82.37
C GLN A 583 -62.17 47.64 82.43
N PHE A 584 -62.35 46.85 83.49
CA PHE A 584 -61.74 45.52 83.63
C PHE A 584 -62.28 44.54 82.59
N LEU A 585 -63.59 44.48 82.40
CA LEU A 585 -64.23 43.65 81.37
C LEU A 585 -63.73 44.00 79.96
N LEU A 586 -63.63 45.29 79.62
CA LEU A 586 -63.12 45.76 78.33
C LEU A 586 -61.63 45.43 78.15
N MET A 587 -60.83 45.47 79.22
CA MET A 587 -59.43 45.03 79.18
C MET A 587 -59.30 43.52 78.95
N MET A 588 -60.13 42.71 79.59
CA MET A 588 -60.16 41.25 79.36
C MET A 588 -60.63 40.91 77.94
N GLU A 589 -61.69 41.55 77.45
CA GLU A 589 -62.19 41.37 76.09
C GLU A 589 -61.13 41.79 75.04
N LYS A 590 -60.43 42.91 75.27
CA LYS A 590 -59.30 43.34 74.41
C LYS A 590 -58.14 42.33 74.43
N LYS A 591 -57.82 41.75 75.60
CA LYS A 591 -56.80 40.69 75.71
C LYS A 591 -57.23 39.44 74.93
N GLN A 592 -58.45 38.97 75.12
CA GLN A 592 -59.00 37.80 74.41
C GLN A 592 -59.02 38.02 72.89
N LYS A 593 -59.46 39.20 72.43
CA LYS A 593 -59.39 39.60 71.02
C LYS A 593 -57.95 39.57 70.49
N SER A 594 -56.99 40.16 71.22
CA SER A 594 -55.56 40.12 70.88
C SER A 594 -55.02 38.68 70.75
N GLU A 595 -55.36 37.79 71.69
CA GLU A 595 -54.97 36.38 71.62
C GLU A 595 -55.61 35.66 70.42
N THR A 596 -56.85 35.99 70.04
CA THR A 596 -57.48 35.42 68.82
C THR A 596 -56.83 35.94 67.55
N VAL A 597 -56.45 37.23 67.50
CA VAL A 597 -55.72 37.82 66.37
C VAL A 597 -54.36 37.14 66.22
N GLN A 598 -53.57 36.99 67.30
CA GLN A 598 -52.28 36.30 67.23
C GLN A 598 -52.39 34.81 66.81
N LYS A 599 -53.49 34.14 67.19
CA LYS A 599 -53.80 32.77 66.73
C LYS A 599 -54.22 32.70 65.26
N LEU A 600 -54.74 33.80 64.68
CA LEU A 600 -55.06 33.93 63.25
C LEU A 600 -53.83 34.32 62.44
N GLU A 601 -53.01 35.26 62.92
CA GLU A 601 -51.73 35.64 62.31
C GLU A 601 -50.82 34.42 62.12
N LYS A 602 -50.62 33.61 63.17
CA LYS A 602 -49.87 32.34 63.12
C LYS A 602 -50.52 31.24 62.25
N LYS A 603 -51.75 31.42 61.80
CA LYS A 603 -52.39 30.57 60.76
C LYS A 603 -52.16 31.14 59.37
N VAL A 604 -52.25 32.46 59.19
CA VAL A 604 -51.96 33.15 57.92
C VAL A 604 -50.51 32.92 57.52
N GLU A 605 -49.57 33.08 58.46
CA GLU A 605 -48.14 32.79 58.29
C GLU A 605 -47.91 31.37 57.75
N LYS A 606 -48.42 30.35 58.44
CA LYS A 606 -48.32 28.94 58.01
C LYS A 606 -48.98 28.64 56.67
N LEU A 607 -50.13 29.26 56.37
CA LEU A 607 -50.79 29.12 55.07
C LEU A 607 -49.99 29.81 53.95
N GLN A 608 -49.28 30.90 54.27
CA GLN A 608 -48.43 31.63 53.34
C GLN A 608 -47.11 30.87 53.07
N ASP A 609 -46.54 30.22 54.09
CA ASP A 609 -45.42 29.28 53.94
C ASP A 609 -45.80 28.11 53.04
N GLN A 610 -46.91 27.42 53.34
CA GLN A 610 -47.45 26.32 52.51
C GLN A 610 -47.75 26.76 51.08
N LEU A 611 -48.28 27.98 50.89
CA LEU A 611 -48.49 28.55 49.56
C LEU A 611 -47.17 28.84 48.83
N SER A 612 -46.11 29.23 49.55
CA SER A 612 -44.77 29.45 48.97
C SER A 612 -44.12 28.13 48.56
N GLU A 613 -44.24 27.08 49.38
CA GLU A 613 -43.77 25.72 49.10
C GLU A 613 -44.53 25.13 47.91
N ALA A 614 -45.85 25.25 47.87
CA ALA A 614 -46.69 24.82 46.75
C ALA A 614 -46.35 25.55 45.44
N LYS A 615 -45.98 26.84 45.50
CA LYS A 615 -45.46 27.60 44.34
C LYS A 615 -44.08 27.11 43.89
N CYS A 616 -43.16 26.86 44.83
CA CYS A 616 -41.83 26.33 44.54
C CYS A 616 -41.89 24.94 43.91
N SER A 617 -42.74 24.05 44.45
CA SER A 617 -43.05 22.73 43.90
C SER A 617 -43.65 22.84 42.49
N ASN A 618 -44.64 23.72 42.27
CA ASN A 618 -45.18 23.97 40.93
C ASN A 618 -44.13 24.45 39.92
N GLN A 619 -43.25 25.38 40.31
CA GLN A 619 -42.17 25.83 39.42
C GLN A 619 -41.16 24.72 39.14
N THR A 620 -40.87 23.86 40.12
CA THR A 620 -40.00 22.67 39.95
C THR A 620 -40.63 21.66 38.99
N LEU A 621 -41.94 21.38 39.13
CA LEU A 621 -42.69 20.52 38.20
C LEU A 621 -42.77 21.13 36.79
N LYS A 622 -42.93 22.45 36.68
CA LYS A 622 -42.92 23.18 35.40
C LYS A 622 -41.55 23.09 34.70
N ASN A 623 -40.45 23.17 35.45
CA ASN A 623 -39.10 22.95 34.92
C ASN A 623 -38.92 21.51 34.43
N LYS A 624 -39.27 20.50 35.26
CA LYS A 624 -39.24 19.07 34.88
C LYS A 624 -40.11 18.76 33.65
N LEU A 625 -41.26 19.42 33.51
CA LEU A 625 -42.13 19.29 32.33
C LEU A 625 -41.49 19.88 31.06
N ALA A 626 -40.76 20.99 31.17
CA ALA A 626 -40.01 21.57 30.05
C ALA A 626 -38.84 20.66 29.63
N GLU A 627 -38.09 20.12 30.60
CA GLU A 627 -37.04 19.14 30.37
C GLU A 627 -37.57 17.86 29.72
N THR A 628 -38.70 17.32 30.21
CA THR A 628 -39.39 16.16 29.62
C THR A 628 -39.79 16.42 28.17
N LYS A 629 -40.27 17.63 27.84
CA LYS A 629 -40.59 18.01 26.44
C LYS A 629 -39.34 18.09 25.57
N ASN A 630 -38.23 18.62 26.07
CA ASN A 630 -36.96 18.65 25.34
C ASN A 630 -36.43 17.24 25.06
N LEU A 631 -36.53 16.34 26.04
CA LEU A 631 -36.22 14.91 25.86
C LEU A 631 -37.14 14.26 24.82
N GLN A 632 -38.46 14.52 24.88
CA GLN A 632 -39.43 14.01 23.90
C GLN A 632 -39.13 14.47 22.47
N VAL A 633 -38.75 15.74 22.28
CA VAL A 633 -38.30 16.27 20.97
C VAL A 633 -37.05 15.54 20.49
N LYS A 634 -36.03 15.42 21.35
CA LYS A 634 -34.78 14.71 21.03
C LYS A 634 -35.02 13.24 20.67
N THR A 635 -35.91 12.54 21.38
CA THR A 635 -36.32 11.17 21.06
C THR A 635 -37.04 11.09 19.71
N ALA A 636 -37.87 12.08 19.35
CA ALA A 636 -38.52 12.14 18.04
C ALA A 636 -37.51 12.42 16.90
N GLU A 637 -36.49 13.23 17.14
CA GLU A 637 -35.39 13.48 16.18
C GLU A 637 -34.49 12.25 15.99
N GLN A 638 -34.16 11.55 17.08
CA GLN A 638 -33.48 10.25 17.02
C GLN A 638 -34.32 9.22 16.26
N SER A 639 -35.64 9.18 16.49
CA SER A 639 -36.55 8.27 15.78
C SER A 639 -36.57 8.54 14.27
N LYS A 640 -36.62 9.82 13.84
CA LYS A 640 -36.49 10.20 12.42
C LYS A 640 -35.15 9.77 11.83
N THR A 641 -34.06 9.95 12.58
CA THR A 641 -32.71 9.52 12.15
C THR A 641 -32.65 8.00 11.95
N ILE A 642 -33.22 7.22 12.87
CA ILE A 642 -33.34 5.75 12.76
C ILE A 642 -34.20 5.37 11.54
N GLU A 643 -35.31 6.08 11.28
CA GLU A 643 -36.15 5.83 10.10
C GLU A 643 -35.41 6.06 8.77
N VAL A 644 -34.56 7.10 8.69
CA VAL A 644 -33.70 7.37 7.52
C VAL A 644 -32.62 6.29 7.36
N LEU A 645 -32.00 5.85 8.46
CA LEU A 645 -31.00 4.77 8.44
C LEU A 645 -31.61 3.41 8.05
N ASN A 646 -32.83 3.12 8.49
CA ASN A 646 -33.55 1.90 8.08
C ASN A 646 -33.88 1.93 6.57
N LYS A 647 -34.26 3.08 6.01
CA LYS A 647 -34.51 3.23 4.57
C LYS A 647 -33.24 3.08 3.72
N SER A 648 -32.08 3.57 4.20
CA SER A 648 -30.81 3.36 3.50
C SER A 648 -30.30 1.92 3.64
N LEU A 649 -30.54 1.26 4.78
CA LEU A 649 -30.29 -0.16 4.97
C LEU A 649 -31.12 -1.02 4.00
N GLU A 650 -32.44 -0.80 3.92
CA GLU A 650 -33.33 -1.53 3.02
C GLU A 650 -32.93 -1.33 1.53
N ALA A 651 -32.45 -0.14 1.17
CA ALA A 651 -31.90 0.12 -0.16
C ALA A 651 -30.57 -0.62 -0.41
N ALA A 652 -29.68 -0.70 0.59
CA ALA A 652 -28.44 -1.45 0.52
C ALA A 652 -28.69 -2.97 0.44
N GLU A 653 -29.69 -3.50 1.14
CA GLU A 653 -30.10 -4.90 1.02
C GLU A 653 -30.63 -5.22 -0.38
N LYS A 654 -31.47 -4.35 -0.94
CA LYS A 654 -31.93 -4.49 -2.35
C LYS A 654 -30.80 -4.41 -3.38
N ILE A 655 -29.64 -3.85 -3.03
CA ILE A 655 -28.42 -3.88 -3.87
C ILE A 655 -27.64 -5.18 -3.63
N LYS A 656 -27.46 -5.59 -2.38
CA LYS A 656 -26.84 -6.86 -1.95
C LYS A 656 -27.54 -8.06 -2.61
N ASP A 657 -28.87 -8.10 -2.59
CA ASP A 657 -29.66 -9.22 -3.14
C ASP A 657 -29.54 -9.29 -4.67
N LYS A 658 -29.57 -8.13 -5.36
CA LYS A 658 -29.31 -8.04 -6.81
C LYS A 658 -27.89 -8.45 -7.18
N ALA A 659 -26.90 -8.13 -6.34
CA ALA A 659 -25.52 -8.56 -6.54
C ALA A 659 -25.37 -10.07 -6.33
N ALA A 660 -25.96 -10.63 -5.27
CA ALA A 660 -25.99 -12.06 -5.02
C ALA A 660 -26.67 -12.84 -6.16
N GLN A 661 -27.80 -12.33 -6.68
CA GLN A 661 -28.51 -12.95 -7.80
C GLN A 661 -27.66 -12.95 -9.09
N LYS A 662 -26.87 -11.88 -9.34
CA LYS A 662 -25.89 -11.85 -10.45
C LYS A 662 -24.71 -12.80 -10.23
N VAL A 663 -24.22 -12.96 -9.00
CA VAL A 663 -23.17 -13.94 -8.68
C VAL A 663 -23.67 -15.36 -8.91
N VAL A 664 -24.93 -15.66 -8.59
CA VAL A 664 -25.55 -16.95 -8.90
C VAL A 664 -25.69 -17.16 -10.40
N SER A 665 -26.16 -16.18 -11.18
CA SER A 665 -26.30 -16.36 -12.64
C SER A 665 -24.95 -16.53 -13.34
N LEU A 666 -23.96 -15.68 -13.02
CA LEU A 666 -22.60 -15.80 -13.54
C LEU A 666 -21.93 -17.12 -13.12
N LYS A 667 -22.23 -17.64 -11.93
CA LYS A 667 -21.78 -18.97 -11.54
C LYS A 667 -22.43 -20.05 -12.40
N THR A 668 -23.74 -20.03 -12.63
CA THR A 668 -24.41 -21.04 -13.47
C THR A 668 -23.95 -20.97 -14.94
N GLU A 669 -23.61 -19.78 -15.45
CA GLU A 669 -22.98 -19.62 -16.77
C GLU A 669 -21.55 -20.21 -16.79
N LEU A 670 -20.76 -20.00 -15.74
CA LEU A 670 -19.42 -20.58 -15.61
C LEU A 670 -19.47 -22.12 -15.47
N ASP A 671 -20.30 -22.64 -14.56
CA ASP A 671 -20.48 -24.08 -14.34
C ASP A 671 -20.92 -24.80 -15.64
N HIS A 672 -21.74 -24.14 -16.47
CA HIS A 672 -22.15 -24.64 -17.78
C HIS A 672 -20.99 -24.65 -18.79
N THR A 673 -20.28 -23.54 -18.95
CA THR A 673 -19.13 -23.45 -19.90
C THR A 673 -17.97 -24.36 -19.50
N GLU A 674 -17.72 -24.56 -18.20
CA GLU A 674 -16.74 -25.56 -17.72
C GLU A 674 -17.16 -26.97 -18.13
N SER A 675 -18.46 -27.30 -18.09
CA SER A 675 -18.95 -28.60 -18.53
C SER A 675 -18.85 -28.79 -20.03
N GLU A 676 -19.14 -27.78 -20.85
CA GLU A 676 -18.95 -27.85 -22.30
C GLU A 676 -17.47 -28.05 -22.66
N VAL A 677 -16.56 -27.32 -22.01
CA VAL A 677 -15.11 -27.46 -22.22
C VAL A 677 -14.59 -28.82 -21.73
N ARG A 678 -15.15 -29.37 -20.65
CA ARG A 678 -14.87 -30.73 -20.16
C ARG A 678 -15.31 -31.79 -21.18
N GLU A 679 -16.54 -31.71 -21.67
CA GLU A 679 -17.04 -32.65 -22.68
C GLU A 679 -16.25 -32.56 -23.98
N GLU A 680 -15.92 -31.35 -24.45
CA GLU A 680 -15.13 -31.19 -25.69
C GLU A 680 -13.69 -31.69 -25.52
N LYS A 681 -13.09 -31.52 -24.33
CA LYS A 681 -11.81 -32.15 -23.98
C LYS A 681 -11.90 -33.67 -23.98
N GLU A 682 -12.96 -34.25 -23.43
CA GLU A 682 -13.18 -35.71 -23.42
C GLU A 682 -13.36 -36.24 -24.86
N ARG A 683 -14.17 -35.58 -25.69
CA ARG A 683 -14.31 -35.88 -27.13
C ARG A 683 -12.95 -35.82 -27.85
N ALA A 684 -12.14 -34.79 -27.60
CA ALA A 684 -10.80 -34.65 -28.15
C ALA A 684 -9.84 -35.75 -27.66
N GLN A 685 -9.94 -36.19 -26.41
CA GLN A 685 -9.16 -37.32 -25.88
C GLN A 685 -9.57 -38.64 -26.55
N TYR A 686 -10.86 -38.92 -26.73
CA TYR A 686 -11.33 -40.11 -27.46
C TYR A 686 -10.85 -40.11 -28.92
N MET A 687 -10.89 -38.96 -29.61
CA MET A 687 -10.35 -38.84 -30.98
C MET A 687 -8.82 -39.05 -31.03
N LEU A 688 -8.08 -38.47 -30.08
CA LEU A 688 -6.62 -38.66 -29.99
C LEU A 688 -6.25 -40.12 -29.72
N GLU A 689 -7.00 -40.81 -28.86
CA GLU A 689 -6.78 -42.23 -28.57
C GLU A 689 -7.12 -43.12 -29.77
N ALA A 690 -8.22 -42.83 -30.50
CA ALA A 690 -8.54 -43.49 -31.76
C ALA A 690 -7.40 -43.35 -32.78
N ILE A 691 -6.93 -42.13 -33.06
CA ILE A 691 -5.82 -41.85 -33.99
C ILE A 691 -4.51 -42.51 -33.51
N SER A 692 -4.24 -42.50 -32.20
CA SER A 692 -3.08 -43.19 -31.62
C SER A 692 -3.15 -44.71 -31.78
N ASN A 693 -4.35 -45.30 -31.70
CA ASN A 693 -4.58 -46.72 -31.94
C ASN A 693 -4.43 -47.07 -33.43
N GLU A 694 -4.98 -46.25 -34.34
CA GLU A 694 -4.80 -46.38 -35.79
C GLU A 694 -3.32 -46.29 -36.18
N LEU A 695 -2.61 -45.25 -35.74
CA LEU A 695 -1.17 -45.07 -35.97
C LEU A 695 -0.35 -46.29 -35.48
N ARG A 696 -0.75 -46.90 -34.37
CA ARG A 696 -0.13 -48.13 -33.84
C ARG A 696 -0.43 -49.36 -34.70
N THR A 697 -1.58 -49.42 -35.37
CA THR A 697 -1.85 -50.47 -36.37
C THR A 697 -1.06 -50.25 -37.66
N VAL A 698 -1.02 -49.01 -38.19
CA VAL A 698 -0.25 -48.65 -39.38
C VAL A 698 1.24 -48.90 -39.17
N LYS A 699 1.80 -48.54 -38.00
CA LYS A 699 3.20 -48.82 -37.66
C LYS A 699 3.50 -50.33 -37.69
N ARG A 700 2.65 -51.18 -37.08
CA ARG A 700 2.82 -52.64 -37.14
C ARG A 700 2.70 -53.19 -38.57
N ALA A 701 1.82 -52.62 -39.40
CA ALA A 701 1.72 -53.01 -40.81
C ALA A 701 2.99 -52.65 -41.58
N LEU A 702 3.56 -51.46 -41.35
CA LEU A 702 4.82 -51.03 -41.94
C LEU A 702 6.01 -51.91 -41.50
N GLU A 703 6.07 -52.29 -40.22
CA GLU A 703 7.06 -53.24 -39.70
C GLU A 703 6.94 -54.64 -40.36
N GLN A 704 5.71 -55.09 -40.66
CA GLN A 704 5.46 -56.32 -41.42
C GLN A 704 5.79 -56.22 -42.91
N VAL A 705 5.75 -55.02 -43.50
CA VAL A 705 6.22 -54.76 -44.88
C VAL A 705 7.75 -54.75 -44.90
N ALA A 706 8.41 -53.96 -44.05
CA ALA A 706 9.88 -53.88 -43.99
C ALA A 706 10.54 -55.24 -43.70
N THR A 707 9.92 -56.08 -42.85
CA THR A 707 10.42 -57.45 -42.60
C THR A 707 10.15 -58.43 -43.75
N ARG A 708 9.13 -58.19 -44.61
CA ARG A 708 8.96 -58.90 -45.88
C ARG A 708 9.97 -58.43 -46.94
N GLU A 709 10.13 -57.12 -47.08
CA GLU A 709 11.08 -56.49 -48.00
C GLU A 709 12.51 -56.97 -47.72
N LYS A 710 12.95 -56.96 -46.45
CA LYS A 710 14.23 -57.54 -46.07
C LYS A 710 14.35 -59.00 -46.52
N ARG A 711 13.34 -59.85 -46.26
CA ARG A 711 13.39 -61.26 -46.70
C ARG A 711 13.46 -61.42 -48.22
N LEU A 712 12.86 -60.51 -48.99
CA LEU A 712 12.98 -60.49 -50.45
C LEU A 712 14.38 -60.06 -50.90
N ILE A 713 15.01 -59.11 -50.21
CA ILE A 713 16.41 -58.70 -50.44
C ILE A 713 17.37 -59.85 -50.08
N ASP A 714 17.24 -60.43 -48.89
CA ASP A 714 18.02 -61.58 -48.42
C ASP A 714 17.91 -62.78 -49.40
N PHE A 715 16.70 -63.01 -49.94
CA PHE A 715 16.44 -64.02 -50.98
C PHE A 715 17.08 -63.66 -52.33
N ARG A 716 16.91 -62.41 -52.79
CA ARG A 716 17.51 -61.91 -54.03
C ARG A 716 19.04 -62.02 -54.01
N GLU A 717 19.68 -61.63 -52.91
CA GLU A 717 21.13 -61.77 -52.71
C GLU A 717 21.55 -63.25 -52.74
N SER A 718 20.74 -64.13 -52.15
CA SER A 718 21.00 -65.58 -52.13
C SER A 718 20.88 -66.21 -53.52
N VAL A 719 19.87 -65.84 -54.32
CA VAL A 719 19.74 -66.24 -55.74
C VAL A 719 20.89 -65.67 -56.58
N THR A 720 21.27 -64.41 -56.35
CA THR A 720 22.38 -63.75 -57.05
C THR A 720 23.71 -64.47 -56.81
N ARG A 721 23.99 -64.86 -55.55
CA ARG A 721 25.15 -65.70 -55.19
C ARG A 721 25.08 -67.10 -55.82
N LEU A 722 23.91 -67.74 -55.82
CA LEU A 722 23.73 -69.09 -56.35
C LEU A 722 23.95 -69.16 -57.87
N LEU A 723 23.65 -68.08 -58.60
CA LEU A 723 23.94 -67.93 -60.03
C LEU A 723 25.41 -67.51 -60.32
N GLY A 724 26.24 -67.30 -59.30
CA GLY A 724 27.66 -66.99 -59.48
C GLY A 724 27.97 -65.55 -59.90
N PHE A 725 27.01 -64.63 -59.83
CA PHE A 725 27.30 -63.21 -60.03
C PHE A 725 28.15 -62.66 -58.86
N ASN A 726 29.14 -61.82 -59.17
CA ASN A 726 29.97 -61.19 -58.15
C ASN A 726 29.16 -60.18 -57.31
N THR A 727 29.03 -60.45 -56.01
CA THR A 727 28.31 -59.60 -55.03
C THR A 727 28.87 -58.19 -54.88
N ASN A 728 30.09 -57.95 -55.37
CA ASN A 728 30.79 -56.68 -55.26
C ASN A 728 30.41 -55.70 -56.40
N THR A 729 29.65 -56.16 -57.40
CA THR A 729 29.16 -55.32 -58.49
C THR A 729 27.84 -54.66 -58.08
N MET A 730 27.85 -53.33 -57.91
CA MET A 730 26.67 -52.56 -57.54
C MET A 730 25.53 -52.75 -58.56
N SER A 731 24.39 -53.26 -58.08
CA SER A 731 23.11 -53.36 -58.81
C SER A 731 23.14 -54.14 -60.13
N ILE A 732 23.37 -55.46 -60.06
CA ILE A 732 23.00 -56.39 -61.14
C ILE A 732 21.49 -56.26 -61.43
N PRO A 733 21.03 -55.96 -62.66
CA PRO A 733 19.62 -55.81 -62.99
C PRO A 733 18.81 -57.10 -62.85
N ASP A 734 17.56 -57.01 -62.38
CA ASP A 734 16.69 -58.19 -62.17
C ASP A 734 16.45 -59.00 -63.47
N HIS A 735 16.45 -58.35 -64.63
CA HIS A 735 16.25 -59.03 -65.91
C HIS A 735 17.46 -59.90 -66.32
N GLU A 736 18.67 -59.58 -65.87
CA GLU A 736 19.86 -60.43 -66.08
C GLU A 736 19.82 -61.66 -65.16
N ILE A 737 19.46 -61.46 -63.89
CA ILE A 737 19.24 -62.54 -62.91
C ILE A 737 18.18 -63.50 -63.43
N LEU A 738 17.03 -62.99 -63.89
CA LEU A 738 15.94 -63.79 -64.47
C LEU A 738 16.36 -64.49 -65.76
N SER A 739 17.20 -63.87 -66.60
CA SER A 739 17.68 -64.49 -67.84
C SER A 739 18.65 -65.63 -67.58
N GLN A 740 19.60 -65.48 -66.65
CA GLN A 740 20.44 -66.60 -66.22
C GLN A 740 19.64 -67.69 -65.53
N LEU A 741 18.72 -67.36 -64.61
CA LEU A 741 17.88 -68.34 -63.93
C LEU A 741 17.06 -69.16 -64.95
N LYS A 742 16.49 -68.49 -65.96
CA LYS A 742 15.76 -69.13 -67.06
C LYS A 742 16.65 -70.05 -67.91
N SER A 743 17.88 -69.62 -68.23
CA SER A 743 18.86 -70.42 -68.97
C SER A 743 19.31 -71.66 -68.21
N SER A 744 19.60 -71.52 -66.90
CA SER A 744 20.02 -72.63 -66.04
C SER A 744 18.92 -73.65 -65.76
N VAL A 745 17.65 -73.26 -65.84
CA VAL A 745 16.48 -74.16 -65.76
C VAL A 745 16.17 -74.82 -67.12
N GLN A 746 16.71 -74.31 -68.23
CA GLN A 746 16.34 -74.73 -69.59
C GLN A 746 16.78 -76.14 -70.06
N PRO A 747 17.72 -76.90 -69.43
CA PRO A 747 18.07 -78.25 -69.91
C PRO A 747 17.18 -79.38 -69.37
N TYR A 748 16.11 -79.10 -68.62
CA TYR A 748 15.16 -80.11 -68.13
C TYR A 748 13.69 -79.72 -68.41
N GLY A 749 12.88 -80.69 -68.86
CA GLY A 749 11.41 -80.59 -68.79
C GLY A 749 10.67 -80.21 -70.08
N ASN A 750 11.01 -80.77 -71.25
CA ASN A 750 10.19 -80.64 -72.46
C ASN A 750 9.26 -81.86 -72.65
N GLN A 751 8.04 -81.79 -72.13
CA GLN A 751 6.90 -82.69 -72.47
C GLN A 751 5.58 -81.88 -72.47
N GLY A 752 4.54 -82.39 -73.14
CA GLY A 752 3.31 -81.66 -73.50
C GLY A 752 2.34 -81.33 -72.35
N ASP A 753 1.18 -80.70 -72.61
CA ASP A 753 0.50 -80.54 -73.91
C ASP A 753 -0.31 -79.20 -73.98
N PRO A 754 -0.71 -78.71 -75.18
CA PRO A 754 -1.18 -77.32 -75.35
C PRO A 754 -2.71 -77.14 -75.44
N ALA A 755 -3.24 -76.12 -74.74
CA ALA A 755 -4.50 -75.48 -75.09
C ALA A 755 -4.58 -74.01 -74.60
N HIS A 756 -5.10 -73.13 -75.45
CA HIS A 756 -5.48 -71.72 -75.22
C HIS A 756 -4.47 -70.70 -74.64
N ASN A 757 -3.90 -69.93 -75.57
CA ASN A 757 -3.78 -68.46 -75.49
C ASN A 757 -5.00 -67.83 -76.26
N PRO A 758 -5.19 -66.49 -76.37
CA PRO A 758 -4.31 -65.38 -75.96
C PRO A 758 -4.99 -64.25 -75.12
N ASP A 759 -4.24 -63.15 -74.96
CA ASP A 759 -4.66 -61.76 -74.76
C ASP A 759 -5.03 -61.19 -73.37
N ASN A 760 -3.98 -60.64 -72.75
CA ASN A 760 -3.79 -59.20 -72.45
C ASN A 760 -4.21 -58.54 -71.10
N SER A 761 -3.22 -57.80 -70.60
CA SER A 761 -3.23 -56.69 -69.62
C SER A 761 -3.40 -56.97 -68.10
N PRO A 762 -2.59 -56.32 -67.23
CA PRO A 762 -2.56 -56.59 -65.79
C PRO A 762 -3.38 -55.60 -64.94
N ALA A 763 -4.06 -56.09 -63.91
CA ALA A 763 -4.68 -55.27 -62.87
C ALA A 763 -4.82 -56.04 -61.53
N GLY A 764 -4.88 -55.32 -60.40
CA GLY A 764 -5.43 -55.86 -59.15
C GLY A 764 -4.45 -56.36 -58.09
N LEU A 765 -3.43 -55.57 -57.69
CA LEU A 765 -2.83 -55.74 -56.36
C LEU A 765 -3.91 -55.48 -55.30
N HIS A 766 -4.24 -56.49 -54.49
CA HIS A 766 -5.43 -56.50 -53.64
C HIS A 766 -5.25 -55.68 -52.34
N TYR A 767 -5.12 -54.36 -52.46
CA TYR A 767 -5.12 -53.44 -51.31
C TYR A 767 -6.49 -53.42 -50.63
N GLY A 768 -6.55 -53.97 -49.42
CA GLY A 768 -7.76 -54.00 -48.59
C GLY A 768 -8.08 -52.66 -47.93
N PHE A 769 -8.40 -51.63 -48.73
CA PHE A 769 -8.96 -50.39 -48.21
C PHE A 769 -10.42 -50.62 -47.85
N ARG A 770 -10.77 -50.52 -46.56
CA ARG A 770 -12.15 -50.71 -46.09
C ARG A 770 -12.83 -49.34 -45.99
N ASP A 771 -13.63 -49.00 -47.01
CA ASP A 771 -14.44 -47.78 -47.00
C ASP A 771 -15.46 -47.80 -45.84
N GLY A 772 -15.77 -46.61 -45.33
CA GLY A 772 -16.47 -46.41 -44.06
C GLY A 772 -17.20 -45.07 -43.95
N TYR A 773 -17.37 -44.32 -45.05
CA TYR A 773 -18.20 -43.11 -45.02
C TYR A 773 -19.69 -43.47 -44.87
N ASN A 774 -20.26 -43.14 -43.71
CA ASN A 774 -21.71 -43.17 -43.49
C ASN A 774 -22.25 -41.74 -43.33
N LYS A 775 -23.43 -41.47 -43.91
CA LYS A 775 -24.02 -40.11 -43.96
C LYS A 775 -24.58 -39.67 -42.61
N PRO A 776 -24.61 -38.36 -42.30
CA PRO A 776 -25.43 -37.83 -41.21
C PRO A 776 -26.92 -37.99 -41.53
N GLN A 777 -27.72 -38.41 -40.56
CA GLN A 777 -29.18 -38.36 -40.65
C GLN A 777 -29.73 -37.11 -39.96
N HIS A 778 -30.53 -36.33 -40.70
CA HIS A 778 -31.34 -35.26 -40.13
C HIS A 778 -32.59 -35.82 -39.44
N PHE A 779 -32.62 -35.72 -38.11
CA PHE A 779 -33.82 -35.44 -37.32
C PHE A 779 -33.39 -34.38 -36.28
N GLY A 780 -34.22 -33.43 -35.87
CA GLY A 780 -35.62 -33.19 -36.21
C GLY A 780 -36.24 -32.44 -35.03
N ALA A 781 -36.27 -31.11 -35.09
CA ALA A 781 -36.62 -30.29 -33.93
C ALA A 781 -38.10 -30.48 -33.52
N THR A 782 -38.36 -30.65 -32.23
CA THR A 782 -39.68 -30.50 -31.60
C THR A 782 -39.51 -29.99 -30.17
N ALA A 783 -40.52 -29.31 -29.63
CA ALA A 783 -40.38 -28.48 -28.44
C ALA A 783 -41.24 -28.93 -27.26
N ALA A 784 -40.68 -28.79 -26.06
CA ALA A 784 -41.39 -28.66 -24.78
C ALA A 784 -42.18 -29.93 -24.32
N PRO A 785 -42.86 -29.95 -23.15
CA PRO A 785 -42.32 -30.77 -22.05
C PRO A 785 -43.35 -31.66 -21.32
N PRO A 786 -42.87 -32.60 -20.47
CA PRO A 786 -43.70 -33.21 -19.43
C PRO A 786 -43.23 -32.87 -18.01
N SER A 787 -44.01 -32.03 -17.35
CA SER A 787 -44.49 -32.13 -15.97
C SER A 787 -43.89 -33.18 -14.99
N GLN A 788 -43.53 -32.66 -13.81
CA GLN A 788 -43.74 -33.29 -12.48
C GLN A 788 -43.05 -34.62 -12.16
N ALA A 789 -41.80 -34.53 -11.66
CA ALA A 789 -41.29 -35.42 -10.62
C ALA A 789 -41.33 -34.72 -9.25
N LYS A 790 -41.69 -35.44 -8.19
CA LYS A 790 -42.12 -34.89 -6.89
C LYS A 790 -41.08 -35.16 -5.79
N VAL A 791 -40.27 -34.15 -5.44
CA VAL A 791 -39.29 -34.22 -4.35
C VAL A 791 -39.64 -33.21 -3.25
N GLN A 792 -39.54 -33.63 -1.99
CA GLN A 792 -40.02 -32.85 -0.84
C GLN A 792 -39.03 -31.76 -0.42
N TYR A 793 -39.45 -30.50 -0.48
CA TYR A 793 -38.83 -29.44 0.31
C TYR A 793 -39.32 -29.53 1.76
N VAL A 794 -38.41 -29.83 2.70
CA VAL A 794 -38.64 -29.66 4.14
C VAL A 794 -38.08 -28.30 4.55
N SER A 795 -38.88 -27.24 4.36
CA SER A 795 -38.57 -25.89 4.83
C SER A 795 -39.18 -25.65 6.21
N SER A 796 -38.34 -25.45 7.22
CA SER A 796 -38.75 -25.21 8.61
C SER A 796 -39.12 -23.75 8.86
N GLU A 797 -40.35 -23.36 8.53
CA GLU A 797 -40.89 -22.03 8.86
C GLU A 797 -40.98 -21.79 10.39
N LYS A 798 -40.01 -21.07 10.95
CA LYS A 798 -40.17 -20.46 12.29
C LYS A 798 -41.04 -19.20 12.19
N LYS A 799 -42.33 -19.35 12.49
CA LYS A 799 -43.26 -18.21 12.70
C LYS A 799 -42.79 -17.32 13.86
N PRO A 800 -42.66 -16.00 13.69
CA PRO A 800 -42.70 -15.07 14.82
C PRO A 800 -44.15 -14.93 15.32
N GLY A 801 -44.35 -15.00 16.63
CA GLY A 801 -45.67 -14.92 17.24
C GLY A 801 -46.27 -13.51 17.19
N LYS A 802 -47.54 -13.40 16.78
CA LYS A 802 -48.33 -12.16 16.97
C LYS A 802 -48.78 -12.09 18.43
N ALA A 803 -48.21 -11.16 19.20
CA ALA A 803 -48.73 -10.77 20.52
C ALA A 803 -49.63 -9.52 20.41
N ALA A 804 -50.59 -9.39 21.32
CA ALA A 804 -51.72 -8.46 21.18
C ALA A 804 -51.33 -6.97 21.22
N LYS A 805 -52.04 -6.16 20.42
CA LYS A 805 -52.29 -4.76 20.77
C LYS A 805 -53.25 -4.76 21.97
N SER A 806 -52.85 -4.18 23.10
CA SER A 806 -53.79 -3.81 24.16
C SER A 806 -54.07 -2.30 24.14
N ALA A 807 -55.13 -1.87 24.81
CA ALA A 807 -55.69 -0.53 24.65
C ALA A 807 -54.95 0.56 25.43
N LYS A 808 -55.22 1.82 25.03
CA LYS A 808 -54.96 3.00 25.86
C LYS A 808 -55.81 2.94 27.14
N TRP A 809 -55.25 3.42 28.24
CA TRP A 809 -55.75 4.61 28.91
C TRP A 809 -54.57 5.56 29.13
#